data_AF-A0A542Z8S1-F1
#
_entry.id   AF-A0A542Z8S1-F1
#
_cell.length_a   1.000
_cell.length_b   1.000
_cell.length_c   1.000
_cell.angle_alpha   90.00
_cell.angle_beta   90.00
_cell.angle_gamma   90.00
#
_symmetry.space_group_name_H-M   'P 1'
#
loop_
_entity.id
_entity.type
_entity.pdbx_description
1 polymer ?
#
loop_
_entity_poly.entity_id
_entity_poly.type
_entity_poly.pdbx_seq_one_letter_code
_entity_poly.pdbx_strand_id
1 'polypeptide(L)'
;MTRRPLIAVLAVLMVLGALAGRFIASGSPASASAEARATSSSPAEGSATGPIIVIGTGGLTWSDVSRTDTPAMWSFLRDGGAASLTVRSVHTNTCPVDGWLTLGAGERAGDVDQGSNSKPPCRTIDQGPGGDGKVPHWDTWLKAASDANFDAHLGLLGDQAAGGGSCVQAVGPGAALAAARSNGTVAHYAPFGGQLTSALVACPLTFVDVGVVRDPADVDPAEKPVPRDSRAQQARQIDNRIQQVVQQAPAGADLMLVSLADAGQTERLRLIAAKGPHFGAGTLYSSSTRQPGLAQLPDIAPTVLSHIGAPIPSALGGAPLRNEPAENNSEDSAHQRLQGFVDYDLASHEVHSLVPPFFTGLVYSQLAIYLFVAVVWRRRWGSEQTRLQLLRVVRRVALVAATVPVSTFLANLFPWWRFPWPMVAVVASVGVFVALISAVAMSGPWSRSLFGPLVVISVVTMAVLAADVMTGSRLQLSSLMGLQPVVGGRFYGMGNVTFALFATATLLLAVAVADRLSRKHSPVVAAIGVGVVGLFGVVVDGSPSWGSDFGGPPALLPGLAYLILAVLGIKLTWRKAAMVVGGTALFLVVIGFLDWLRPPDSRSHLGRFVQTAIDGGATDIVMRKAQQNFSILTGSSLTLLVPVGLVFMVYILARPTSWGSRALQRSYERAPLLRPGLIALLITLVIGFAMNDSGTAIPAVSATLAIPLVIAVSVQALEDDERGTRRSSRRGGRRSPVSPGAPAAAVAVATPAPEAAGPVAAPVDQADPPPYATRAQRRQQGEATRGSRRTGRGSSSRRG
;
A
#
# COMPACT_ATOMS: atom_id res chain seq x y z
N MET A 1 3.93 -38.66 -21.79
CA MET A 1 3.13 -37.44 -22.09
C MET A 1 4.01 -36.43 -22.81
N THR A 2 3.51 -35.84 -23.90
CA THR A 2 4.33 -35.11 -24.89
C THR A 2 4.89 -33.78 -24.38
N ARG A 3 6.01 -33.32 -24.97
CA ARG A 3 6.64 -32.02 -24.64
C ARG A 3 5.80 -30.80 -25.07
N ARG A 4 4.86 -30.98 -26.02
CA ARG A 4 4.08 -29.91 -26.69
C ARG A 4 3.31 -28.96 -25.75
N PRO A 5 2.51 -29.39 -24.76
CA PRO A 5 1.81 -28.45 -23.87
C PRO A 5 2.73 -27.74 -22.88
N LEU A 6 3.88 -28.34 -22.52
CA LEU A 6 4.90 -27.66 -21.71
C LEU A 6 5.57 -26.55 -22.53
N ILE A 7 5.90 -26.84 -23.80
CA ILE A 7 6.39 -25.84 -24.75
C ILE A 7 5.33 -24.75 -24.97
N ALA A 8 4.04 -25.08 -25.06
CA ALA A 8 2.98 -24.09 -25.17
C ALA A 8 2.87 -23.18 -23.92
N VAL A 9 3.01 -23.73 -22.70
CA VAL A 9 3.02 -22.91 -21.48
C VAL A 9 4.30 -22.07 -21.36
N LEU A 10 5.47 -22.61 -21.70
CA LEU A 10 6.72 -21.84 -21.73
C LEU A 10 6.71 -20.79 -22.85
N ALA A 11 6.13 -21.08 -24.00
CA ALA A 11 5.95 -20.12 -25.08
C ALA A 11 4.94 -19.05 -24.71
N VAL A 12 3.83 -19.39 -24.04
CA VAL A 12 2.92 -18.38 -23.46
C VAL A 12 3.66 -17.56 -22.44
N LEU A 13 4.32 -18.13 -21.42
CA LEU A 13 5.06 -17.35 -20.41
C LEU A 13 6.19 -16.51 -21.00
N MET A 14 6.92 -17.00 -22.01
CA MET A 14 7.93 -16.21 -22.73
C MET A 14 7.32 -15.17 -23.67
N VAL A 15 6.14 -15.39 -24.26
CA VAL A 15 5.44 -14.38 -25.07
C VAL A 15 4.79 -13.34 -24.17
N LEU A 16 4.19 -13.72 -23.04
CA LEU A 16 3.68 -12.79 -22.03
C LEU A 16 4.84 -11.99 -21.43
N GLY A 17 5.95 -12.64 -21.09
CA GLY A 17 7.17 -11.99 -20.61
C GLY A 17 7.87 -11.13 -21.67
N ALA A 18 7.90 -11.54 -22.94
CA ALA A 18 8.47 -10.74 -24.02
C ALA A 18 7.56 -9.60 -24.48
N LEU A 19 6.23 -9.74 -24.38
CA LEU A 19 5.28 -8.66 -24.62
C LEU A 19 5.32 -7.65 -23.47
N ALA A 20 5.21 -8.11 -22.21
CA ALA A 20 5.38 -7.25 -21.05
C ALA A 20 6.76 -6.58 -21.07
N GLY A 21 7.84 -7.36 -21.26
CA GLY A 21 9.20 -6.84 -21.40
C GLY A 21 9.38 -5.87 -22.56
N ARG A 22 8.70 -6.07 -23.71
CA ARG A 22 8.69 -5.09 -24.80
C ARG A 22 7.95 -3.82 -24.42
N PHE A 23 6.75 -3.88 -23.84
CA PHE A 23 6.02 -2.68 -23.39
C PHE A 23 6.77 -1.93 -22.27
N ILE A 24 7.43 -2.65 -21.35
CA ILE A 24 8.27 -2.12 -20.27
C ILE A 24 9.54 -1.46 -20.84
N ALA A 25 10.21 -2.09 -21.82
CA ALA A 25 11.42 -1.56 -22.43
C ALA A 25 11.17 -0.46 -23.47
N SER A 26 10.04 -0.53 -24.20
CA SER A 26 9.61 0.49 -25.18
C SER A 26 8.85 1.65 -24.54
N GLY A 27 8.83 1.73 -23.20
CA GLY A 27 8.33 2.85 -22.42
C GLY A 27 9.21 4.11 -22.53
N SER A 28 9.60 4.49 -23.74
CA SER A 28 9.90 5.89 -24.06
C SER A 28 8.56 6.65 -24.04
N PRO A 29 8.54 7.95 -23.65
CA PRO A 29 7.31 8.71 -23.51
C PRO A 29 6.69 9.06 -24.87
N ALA A 30 5.97 8.11 -25.47
CA ALA A 30 5.20 8.29 -26.69
C ALA A 30 3.80 8.86 -26.38
N SER A 31 3.76 10.17 -26.18
CA SER A 31 2.71 11.07 -26.68
C SER A 31 1.24 10.68 -26.46
N ALA A 32 0.66 11.14 -25.36
CA ALA A 32 -0.76 11.52 -25.29
C ALA A 32 -0.88 13.06 -25.27
N SER A 33 -0.29 13.70 -26.28
CA SER A 33 -0.20 15.17 -26.41
C SER A 33 -0.13 15.60 -27.88
N ALA A 34 -1.16 15.23 -28.66
CA ALA A 34 -1.55 16.00 -29.83
C ALA A 34 -2.74 16.90 -29.38
N GLU A 35 -2.73 18.22 -29.52
CA GLU A 35 -1.88 19.08 -30.35
C GLU A 35 -1.26 20.24 -29.56
N ALA A 36 0.08 20.35 -29.53
CA ALA A 36 0.78 21.59 -29.26
C ALA A 36 2.15 21.55 -29.95
N ARG A 37 2.29 22.22 -31.09
CA ARG A 37 3.52 22.23 -31.89
C ARG A 37 4.51 23.26 -31.35
N ALA A 38 4.96 23.05 -30.10
CA ALA A 38 6.05 23.82 -29.50
C ALA A 38 7.40 23.17 -29.88
N THR A 39 8.34 23.98 -30.37
CA THR A 39 9.68 23.56 -30.78
C THR A 39 10.45 22.96 -29.60
N SER A 40 10.79 21.68 -29.69
CA SER A 40 11.64 20.99 -28.73
C SER A 40 13.11 21.41 -28.90
N SER A 41 13.53 22.45 -28.18
CA SER A 41 14.96 22.63 -27.85
C SER A 41 15.32 21.65 -26.74
N SER A 42 16.34 20.81 -26.97
CA SER A 42 17.02 20.12 -25.87
C SER A 42 17.50 21.15 -24.84
N PRO A 43 17.52 20.84 -23.53
CA PRO A 43 18.24 21.67 -22.58
C PRO A 43 19.71 21.69 -23.00
N ALA A 44 20.23 22.87 -23.32
CA ALA A 44 21.64 23.03 -23.63
C ALA A 44 22.46 22.82 -22.36
N GLU A 45 23.68 22.29 -22.52
CA GLU A 45 24.66 22.22 -21.46
C GLU A 45 25.07 23.64 -21.01
N GLY A 46 25.19 23.85 -19.70
CA GLY A 46 26.26 24.69 -19.15
C GLY A 46 26.18 26.22 -19.29
N SER A 47 25.07 26.85 -18.86
CA SER A 47 25.16 28.24 -18.37
C SER A 47 24.35 28.40 -17.08
N ALA A 48 25.00 28.82 -15.99
CA ALA A 48 24.32 29.21 -14.75
C ALA A 48 23.30 30.33 -15.04
N THR A 49 22.05 30.15 -14.61
CA THR A 49 20.91 30.95 -15.08
C THR A 49 20.72 32.28 -14.35
N GLY A 50 21.44 32.50 -13.25
CA GLY A 50 21.38 33.70 -12.43
C GLY A 50 21.65 33.39 -10.96
N PRO A 51 21.56 34.38 -10.05
CA PRO A 51 21.54 34.13 -8.61
C PRO A 51 20.22 33.47 -8.19
N ILE A 52 20.28 32.50 -7.28
CA ILE A 52 19.11 31.88 -6.66
C ILE A 52 19.15 32.04 -5.13
N ILE A 53 18.03 32.50 -4.57
CA ILE A 53 17.85 32.70 -3.13
C ILE A 53 16.78 31.73 -2.63
N VAL A 54 17.18 30.78 -1.79
CA VAL A 54 16.30 29.80 -1.15
C VAL A 54 15.91 30.32 0.24
N ILE A 55 14.67 30.79 0.36
CA ILE A 55 14.05 31.30 1.57
C ILE A 55 13.41 30.11 2.31
N GLY A 56 14.15 29.56 3.27
CA GLY A 56 13.72 28.45 4.10
C GLY A 56 12.96 28.92 5.34
N THR A 57 11.89 28.20 5.64
CA THR A 57 11.03 28.40 6.80
C THR A 57 10.49 27.04 7.27
N GLY A 58 9.56 27.00 8.22
CA GLY A 58 8.98 25.76 8.72
C GLY A 58 7.55 25.97 9.23
N GLY A 59 6.75 24.90 9.21
CA GLY A 59 5.40 24.87 9.75
C GLY A 59 4.31 25.55 8.91
N LEU A 60 4.64 26.31 7.85
CA LEU A 60 3.65 26.96 7.00
C LEU A 60 2.91 25.95 6.10
N THR A 61 1.61 26.17 5.93
CA THR A 61 0.74 25.47 4.99
C THR A 61 0.08 26.48 4.05
N TRP A 62 -0.55 25.99 2.98
CA TRP A 62 -1.26 26.86 2.04
C TRP A 62 -2.42 27.64 2.68
N SER A 63 -3.00 27.16 3.78
CA SER A 63 -4.02 27.91 4.54
C SER A 63 -3.48 29.16 5.25
N ASP A 64 -2.15 29.32 5.39
CA ASP A 64 -1.54 30.53 5.95
C ASP A 64 -1.33 31.63 4.89
N VAL A 65 -1.61 31.36 3.61
CA VAL A 65 -1.40 32.28 2.48
C VAL A 65 -2.65 33.14 2.22
N SER A 66 -2.52 34.45 2.38
CA SER A 66 -3.60 35.44 2.31
C SER A 66 -3.10 36.71 1.63
N ARG A 67 -3.90 37.25 0.70
CA ARG A 67 -3.61 38.53 0.02
C ARG A 67 -3.49 39.70 1.00
N THR A 68 -4.19 39.66 2.13
CA THR A 68 -4.22 40.75 3.13
C THR A 68 -3.24 40.55 4.26
N ASP A 69 -3.08 39.31 4.73
CA ASP A 69 -2.32 39.02 5.96
C ASP A 69 -0.89 38.56 5.67
N THR A 70 -0.68 37.85 4.57
CA THR A 70 0.64 37.34 4.15
C THR A 70 0.92 37.71 2.67
N PRO A 71 0.95 39.02 2.34
CA PRO A 71 1.08 39.52 0.98
C PRO A 71 2.40 39.10 0.29
N ALA A 72 3.48 38.86 1.04
CA ALA A 72 4.72 38.36 0.43
C ALA A 72 4.52 36.93 -0.07
N MET A 73 3.97 36.01 0.73
CA MET A 73 3.59 34.66 0.32
C MET A 73 2.58 34.67 -0.82
N TRP A 74 1.55 35.54 -0.78
CA TRP A 74 0.58 35.69 -1.87
C TRP A 74 1.26 36.03 -3.21
N SER A 75 2.29 36.89 -3.21
CA SER A 75 3.04 37.23 -4.42
C SER A 75 3.80 36.05 -5.03
N PHE A 76 4.30 35.11 -4.21
CA PHE A 76 4.93 33.88 -4.69
C PHE A 76 3.92 32.96 -5.39
N LEU A 77 2.72 32.82 -4.82
CA LEU A 77 1.65 32.04 -5.45
C LEU A 77 1.16 32.69 -6.75
N ARG A 78 0.86 33.99 -6.72
CA ARG A 78 0.27 34.67 -7.87
C ARG A 78 1.23 34.72 -9.05
N ASP A 79 2.43 35.24 -8.82
CA ASP A 79 3.38 35.60 -9.88
C ASP A 79 4.40 34.49 -10.19
N GLY A 80 4.43 33.41 -9.40
CA GLY A 80 5.37 32.30 -9.51
C GLY A 80 4.73 30.91 -9.64
N GLY A 81 5.58 29.91 -9.75
CA GLY A 81 5.22 28.50 -9.73
C GLY A 81 5.01 28.03 -8.29
N ALA A 82 3.94 27.29 -8.02
CA ALA A 82 3.61 26.80 -6.68
C ALA A 82 3.34 25.29 -6.63
N ALA A 83 3.62 24.65 -5.49
CA ALA A 83 3.22 23.28 -5.19
C ALA A 83 3.02 23.04 -3.69
N SER A 84 2.33 21.96 -3.35
CA SER A 84 2.42 21.34 -2.03
C SER A 84 3.74 20.58 -1.89
N LEU A 85 4.34 20.58 -0.70
CA LEU A 85 5.60 19.95 -0.38
C LEU A 85 5.38 18.85 0.67
N THR A 86 5.78 17.62 0.38
CA THR A 86 5.96 16.61 1.43
C THR A 86 7.35 16.77 2.05
N VAL A 87 7.37 17.12 3.34
CA VAL A 87 8.60 17.38 4.10
C VAL A 87 9.19 16.13 4.74
N ARG A 88 8.50 14.98 4.63
CA ARG A 88 8.80 13.74 5.36
C ARG A 88 10.29 13.39 5.35
N SER A 89 10.92 13.53 6.51
CA SER A 89 12.26 13.03 6.81
C SER A 89 12.21 11.67 7.56
N VAL A 90 13.18 11.41 8.43
CA VAL A 90 13.37 10.20 9.24
C VAL A 90 12.13 9.93 10.11
N HIS A 91 11.80 10.88 10.99
CA HIS A 91 10.67 10.80 11.92
C HIS A 91 9.32 11.12 11.24
N THR A 92 8.22 10.95 11.96
CA THR A 92 6.86 11.08 11.39
C THR A 92 6.42 12.53 11.27
N ASN A 93 6.63 13.32 12.31
CA ASN A 93 6.78 14.77 12.17
C ASN A 93 8.20 15.07 11.69
N THR A 94 8.35 16.11 10.87
CA THR A 94 9.65 16.61 10.42
C THR A 94 10.00 17.85 11.22
N CYS A 95 11.06 17.80 12.01
CA CYS A 95 11.51 18.94 12.79
C CYS A 95 12.30 19.95 11.93
N PRO A 96 12.45 21.22 12.37
CA PRO A 96 13.24 22.22 11.64
C PRO A 96 14.66 21.77 11.31
N VAL A 97 15.33 21.09 12.25
CA VAL A 97 16.67 20.51 12.05
C VAL A 97 16.64 19.49 10.90
N ASP A 98 15.70 18.55 10.94
CA ASP A 98 15.52 17.53 9.90
C ASP A 98 15.28 18.15 8.52
N GLY A 99 14.48 19.22 8.46
CA GLY A 99 14.18 19.95 7.23
C GLY A 99 15.43 20.55 6.58
N TRP A 100 16.24 21.27 7.36
CA TRP A 100 17.48 21.88 6.87
C TRP A 100 18.59 20.86 6.58
N LEU A 101 18.72 19.79 7.38
CA LEU A 101 19.67 18.70 7.10
C LEU A 101 19.30 17.94 5.84
N THR A 102 18.00 17.63 5.63
CA THR A 102 17.51 16.96 4.41
C THR A 102 17.74 17.83 3.17
N LEU A 103 17.62 19.15 3.29
CA LEU A 103 17.95 20.08 2.21
C LEU A 103 19.45 20.05 1.84
N GLY A 104 20.35 20.08 2.84
CA GLY A 104 21.79 20.03 2.62
C GLY A 104 22.33 18.67 2.16
N ALA A 105 21.68 17.58 2.57
CA ALA A 105 22.03 16.21 2.17
C ALA A 105 21.36 15.79 0.85
N GLY A 106 20.19 16.35 0.52
CA GLY A 106 19.38 15.97 -0.64
C GLY A 106 18.75 14.58 -0.57
N GLU A 107 18.69 14.01 0.64
CA GLU A 107 18.01 12.78 1.03
C GLU A 107 17.71 12.86 2.55
N ARG A 108 16.77 12.06 3.05
CA ARG A 108 16.23 12.16 4.42
C ARG A 108 17.30 12.12 5.50
N ALA A 109 17.49 13.25 6.18
CA ALA A 109 18.37 13.40 7.34
C ALA A 109 17.61 14.07 8.50
N GLY A 110 17.98 13.73 9.73
CA GLY A 110 17.28 14.19 10.94
C GLY A 110 18.21 14.38 12.14
N ASP A 111 17.67 15.00 13.18
CA ASP A 111 18.30 15.00 14.50
C ASP A 111 18.38 13.57 15.08
N VAL A 112 19.18 13.39 16.13
CA VAL A 112 19.43 12.08 16.76
C VAL A 112 18.13 11.41 17.19
N ASP A 113 17.93 10.16 16.77
CA ASP A 113 16.88 9.30 17.30
C ASP A 113 17.11 9.05 18.81
N GLN A 114 16.18 9.51 19.64
CA GLN A 114 16.23 9.36 21.10
C GLN A 114 15.43 8.17 21.63
N GLY A 115 14.90 7.30 20.76
CA GLY A 115 14.23 6.06 21.11
C GLY A 115 12.99 5.77 20.27
N SER A 116 12.16 4.81 20.68
CA SER A 116 11.02 4.34 19.86
C SER A 116 9.87 5.34 19.65
N ASN A 117 10.05 6.64 19.93
CA ASN A 117 9.04 7.65 19.67
C ASN A 117 9.07 8.06 18.18
N SER A 118 8.07 7.62 17.43
CA SER A 118 7.89 8.00 16.02
C SER A 118 7.69 9.50 15.77
N LYS A 119 7.43 10.30 16.82
CA LYS A 119 7.23 11.75 16.78
C LYS A 119 8.01 12.47 17.91
N PRO A 120 9.35 12.63 17.82
CA PRO A 120 10.14 13.26 18.86
C PRO A 120 9.86 14.78 18.99
N PRO A 121 10.13 15.37 20.18
CA PRO A 121 10.10 16.83 20.36
C PRO A 121 11.19 17.49 19.53
N CYS A 122 10.91 18.65 18.93
CA CYS A 122 11.86 19.28 18.03
C CYS A 122 12.92 20.11 18.77
N ARG A 123 14.19 19.96 18.36
CA ARG A 123 15.27 20.86 18.78
C ARG A 123 15.13 22.22 18.09
N THR A 124 15.36 23.29 18.83
CA THR A 124 15.50 24.65 18.30
C THR A 124 16.79 24.84 17.53
N ILE A 125 16.76 25.73 16.54
CA ILE A 125 17.95 26.19 15.82
C ILE A 125 18.19 27.65 16.22
N ASP A 126 19.05 27.88 17.21
CA ASP A 126 19.32 29.20 17.79
C ASP A 126 20.76 29.70 17.59
N GLN A 127 21.66 28.82 17.14
CA GLN A 127 23.09 29.09 16.97
C GLN A 127 23.52 28.87 15.52
N GLY A 128 24.21 29.87 14.96
CA GLY A 128 24.94 29.74 13.70
C GLY A 128 26.30 29.04 13.90
N PRO A 129 27.16 29.06 12.88
CA PRO A 129 28.52 28.54 12.98
C PRO A 129 29.34 29.20 14.11
N GLY A 130 30.22 28.41 14.73
CA GLY A 130 31.17 28.88 15.73
C GLY A 130 32.26 29.80 15.17
N GLY A 131 33.16 30.26 16.03
CA GLY A 131 34.30 31.10 15.62
C GLY A 131 35.32 30.41 14.70
N ASP A 132 35.23 29.09 14.55
CA ASP A 132 35.98 28.25 13.60
C ASP A 132 35.21 28.02 12.28
N GLY A 133 34.02 28.62 12.11
CA GLY A 133 33.16 28.46 10.94
C GLY A 133 32.42 27.13 10.88
N LYS A 134 32.40 26.32 11.95
CA LYS A 134 31.68 25.04 11.98
C LYS A 134 30.27 25.14 12.58
N VAL A 135 29.33 24.42 11.99
CA VAL A 135 27.98 24.25 12.54
C VAL A 135 28.04 23.44 13.86
N PRO A 136 27.43 23.93 14.96
CA PRO A 136 27.35 23.17 16.21
C PRO A 136 26.70 21.79 16.02
N HIS A 137 27.13 20.80 16.80
CA HIS A 137 26.63 19.42 16.78
C HIS A 137 26.80 18.63 15.46
N TRP A 138 27.52 19.14 14.46
CA TRP A 138 27.65 18.47 13.16
C TRP A 138 28.06 16.99 13.23
N ASP A 139 29.09 16.65 14.00
CA ASP A 139 29.56 15.26 14.16
C ASP A 139 28.48 14.33 14.75
N THR A 140 27.56 14.88 15.54
CA THR A 140 26.43 14.15 16.13
C THR A 140 25.36 13.83 15.07
N TRP A 141 25.07 14.77 14.17
CA TRP A 141 24.17 14.54 13.04
C TRP A 141 24.80 13.68 11.96
N LEU A 142 26.11 13.79 11.72
CA LEU A 142 26.83 12.92 10.80
C LEU A 142 26.70 11.45 11.22
N LYS A 143 26.83 11.18 12.52
CA LYS A 143 26.55 9.86 13.10
C LYS A 143 25.08 9.47 12.97
N ALA A 144 24.14 10.36 13.28
CA ALA A 144 22.71 10.07 13.14
C ALA A 144 22.33 9.71 11.68
N ALA A 145 22.94 10.39 10.69
CA ALA A 145 22.76 10.10 9.28
C ALA A 145 23.36 8.74 8.86
N SER A 146 24.54 8.36 9.39
CA SER A 146 25.13 7.04 9.13
C SER A 146 24.40 5.89 9.83
N ASP A 147 23.82 6.15 11.01
CA ASP A 147 23.01 5.18 11.75
C ASP A 147 21.59 5.04 11.12
N ALA A 148 21.16 6.02 10.30
CA ALA A 148 19.87 6.04 9.63
C ALA A 148 19.87 5.27 8.29
N ASN A 149 18.76 4.58 8.04
CA ASN A 149 18.59 3.68 6.89
C ASN A 149 18.29 4.39 5.54
N PHE A 150 18.72 5.64 5.37
CA PHE A 150 18.39 6.49 4.21
C PHE A 150 19.58 6.86 3.32
N ASP A 151 20.79 6.38 3.63
CA ASP A 151 21.99 6.61 2.81
C ASP A 151 22.31 8.11 2.60
N ALA A 152 21.92 8.97 3.57
CA ALA A 152 22.00 10.43 3.49
C ALA A 152 23.42 10.96 3.77
N HIS A 153 23.95 11.76 2.85
CA HIS A 153 25.30 12.31 2.92
C HIS A 153 25.24 13.79 3.34
N LEU A 154 25.47 14.08 4.62
CA LEU A 154 25.38 15.47 5.11
C LEU A 154 26.39 16.40 4.42
N GLY A 155 25.92 17.59 4.05
CA GLY A 155 26.73 18.61 3.38
C GLY A 155 27.04 18.35 1.90
N LEU A 156 26.43 17.32 1.29
CA LEU A 156 26.59 16.99 -0.13
C LEU A 156 26.30 18.20 -1.04
N LEU A 157 25.24 18.97 -0.77
CA LEU A 157 24.91 20.15 -1.55
C LEU A 157 26.03 21.20 -1.50
N GLY A 158 26.53 21.52 -0.29
CA GLY A 158 27.61 22.48 -0.08
C GLY A 158 28.92 22.06 -0.75
N ASP A 159 29.23 20.76 -0.75
CA ASP A 159 30.40 20.20 -1.44
C ASP A 159 30.26 20.21 -2.97
N GLN A 160 29.08 19.91 -3.51
CA GLN A 160 28.83 19.97 -4.97
C GLN A 160 28.87 21.41 -5.50
N ALA A 161 28.25 22.36 -4.79
CA ALA A 161 28.33 23.77 -5.16
C ALA A 161 29.78 24.26 -5.15
N ALA A 162 30.55 23.92 -4.11
CA ALA A 162 31.97 24.26 -4.01
C ALA A 162 32.83 23.59 -5.10
N GLY A 163 32.60 22.31 -5.38
CA GLY A 163 33.29 21.56 -6.45
C GLY A 163 32.97 22.09 -7.85
N GLY A 164 31.75 22.59 -8.06
CA GLY A 164 31.33 23.32 -9.26
C GLY A 164 31.78 24.79 -9.30
N GLY A 165 32.60 25.25 -8.35
CA GLY A 165 33.12 26.63 -8.31
C GLY A 165 32.10 27.69 -7.88
N SER A 166 30.91 27.31 -7.43
CA SER A 166 29.86 28.22 -6.97
C SER A 166 30.00 28.51 -5.48
N CYS A 167 30.02 29.80 -5.11
CA CYS A 167 29.91 30.18 -3.69
C CYS A 167 28.50 29.91 -3.15
N VAL A 168 28.43 29.53 -1.87
CA VAL A 168 27.21 29.39 -1.08
C VAL A 168 27.24 30.35 0.12
N GLN A 169 26.25 31.22 0.23
CA GLN A 169 25.99 32.07 1.39
C GLN A 169 24.89 31.46 2.26
N ALA A 170 25.09 31.49 3.59
CA ALA A 170 24.06 31.24 4.58
C ALA A 170 23.65 32.54 5.28
N VAL A 171 22.35 32.76 5.46
CA VAL A 171 21.79 33.86 6.25
C VAL A 171 20.86 33.31 7.32
N GLY A 172 21.26 33.39 8.59
CA GLY A 172 20.54 32.78 9.70
C GLY A 172 20.93 31.32 9.97
N PRO A 173 20.59 30.77 11.15
CA PRO A 173 21.24 29.56 11.65
C PRO A 173 20.74 28.28 10.96
N GLY A 174 19.46 28.19 10.56
CA GLY A 174 18.97 27.06 9.75
C GLY A 174 19.63 26.98 8.38
N ALA A 175 19.85 28.12 7.73
CA ALA A 175 20.54 28.20 6.44
C ALA A 175 21.99 27.68 6.52
N ALA A 176 22.64 27.78 7.69
CA ALA A 176 23.98 27.23 7.90
C ALA A 176 24.00 25.69 7.83
N LEU A 177 22.93 24.99 8.24
CA LEU A 177 22.84 23.53 8.16
C LEU A 177 22.76 23.02 6.71
N ALA A 178 22.08 23.74 5.82
CA ALA A 178 22.00 23.39 4.39
C ALA A 178 23.23 23.84 3.58
N ALA A 179 23.86 24.96 3.97
CA ALA A 179 25.07 25.48 3.32
C ALA A 179 26.37 24.79 3.77
N ALA A 180 26.33 24.00 4.86
CA ALA A 180 27.49 23.29 5.37
C ALA A 180 28.06 22.29 4.36
N ARG A 181 29.38 22.16 4.36
CA ARG A 181 30.12 21.08 3.69
C ARG A 181 30.14 19.81 4.54
N SER A 182 30.56 18.68 3.98
CA SER A 182 30.63 17.40 4.73
C SER A 182 31.45 17.47 6.03
N ASN A 183 32.44 18.36 6.10
CA ASN A 183 33.25 18.64 7.30
C ASN A 183 32.59 19.57 8.34
N GLY A 184 31.34 19.99 8.12
CA GLY A 184 30.56 20.89 8.97
C GLY A 184 30.88 22.38 8.84
N THR A 185 31.79 22.77 7.94
CA THR A 185 32.17 24.19 7.74
C THR A 185 31.22 24.92 6.81
N VAL A 186 30.95 26.19 7.12
CA VAL A 186 30.18 27.13 6.29
C VAL A 186 31.11 28.26 5.86
N ALA A 187 31.34 28.41 4.56
CA ALA A 187 32.32 29.36 4.05
C ALA A 187 31.89 30.83 4.19
N HIS A 188 30.60 31.12 3.97
CA HIS A 188 30.04 32.47 4.06
C HIS A 188 28.76 32.44 4.90
N TYR A 189 28.78 33.13 6.05
CA TYR A 189 27.67 33.18 6.99
C TYR A 189 27.39 34.63 7.42
N ALA A 190 26.12 34.98 7.54
CA ALA A 190 25.65 36.19 8.18
C ALA A 190 24.42 35.88 9.06
N PRO A 191 24.22 36.58 10.19
CA PRO A 191 22.94 36.55 10.88
C PRO A 191 21.86 37.25 10.05
N PHE A 192 20.60 36.80 10.14
CA PHE A 192 19.48 37.50 9.52
C PHE A 192 19.31 38.90 10.15
N GLY A 193 19.29 39.96 9.33
CA GLY A 193 19.11 41.34 9.79
C GLY A 193 20.05 42.36 9.14
N GLY A 194 20.87 43.04 9.94
CA GLY A 194 21.47 44.34 9.62
C GLY A 194 22.45 44.43 8.43
N GLN A 195 22.78 43.31 7.76
CA GLN A 195 23.60 43.27 6.54
C GLN A 195 22.98 42.37 5.45
N LEU A 196 21.65 42.22 5.46
CA LEU A 196 20.91 41.32 4.56
C LEU A 196 21.20 41.60 3.07
N THR A 197 21.07 42.85 2.58
CA THR A 197 21.37 43.18 1.17
C THR A 197 22.77 42.72 0.74
N SER A 198 23.81 43.01 1.54
CA SER A 198 25.19 42.59 1.23
C SER A 198 25.38 41.07 1.27
N ALA A 199 24.65 40.35 2.11
CA ALA A 199 24.67 38.89 2.11
C ALA A 199 23.96 38.30 0.88
N LEU A 200 22.79 38.83 0.50
CA LEU A 200 22.02 38.35 -0.66
C LEU A 200 22.73 38.53 -2.01
N VAL A 201 23.73 39.41 -2.10
CA VAL A 201 24.55 39.62 -3.31
C VAL A 201 25.94 38.98 -3.24
N ALA A 202 26.31 38.38 -2.10
CA ALA A 202 27.67 37.86 -1.90
C ALA A 202 27.99 36.65 -2.79
N CYS A 203 27.01 35.77 -3.00
CA CYS A 203 27.19 34.48 -3.66
C CYS A 203 25.99 34.10 -4.55
N PRO A 204 26.21 33.36 -5.67
CA PRO A 204 25.15 33.00 -6.61
C PRO A 204 24.11 32.06 -6.02
N LEU A 205 24.46 31.28 -4.99
CA LEU A 205 23.51 30.56 -4.16
C LEU A 205 23.47 31.17 -2.77
N THR A 206 22.29 31.60 -2.33
CA THR A 206 22.07 32.06 -0.94
C THR A 206 20.91 31.30 -0.29
N PHE A 207 21.17 30.68 0.85
CA PHE A 207 20.13 30.15 1.75
C PHE A 207 19.79 31.20 2.81
N VAL A 208 18.49 31.41 3.08
CA VAL A 208 18.00 32.37 4.07
C VAL A 208 17.00 31.70 4.99
N ASP A 209 17.30 31.68 6.29
CA ASP A 209 16.40 31.24 7.35
C ASP A 209 15.58 32.43 7.85
N VAL A 210 14.28 32.44 7.53
CA VAL A 210 13.35 33.48 8.01
C VAL A 210 12.66 33.09 9.33
N GLY A 211 13.01 31.95 9.94
CA GLY A 211 12.35 31.40 11.12
C GLY A 211 11.18 30.47 10.78
N VAL A 212 10.55 29.93 11.83
CA VAL A 212 9.60 28.82 11.76
C VAL A 212 8.29 29.12 12.49
N VAL A 213 7.17 28.63 11.97
CA VAL A 213 5.91 28.52 12.71
C VAL A 213 5.96 27.25 13.56
N ARG A 214 5.78 27.39 14.86
CA ARG A 214 5.58 26.28 15.80
C ARG A 214 4.24 26.48 16.51
N ASP A 215 3.30 25.58 16.29
CA ASP A 215 1.90 25.76 16.67
C ASP A 215 1.69 25.45 18.16
N PRO A 216 1.30 26.43 19.01
CA PRO A 216 1.17 26.21 20.45
C PRO A 216 0.19 25.11 20.84
N ALA A 217 -0.73 24.72 19.94
CA ALA A 217 -1.71 23.67 20.18
C ALA A 217 -1.25 22.25 19.78
N ASP A 218 -0.13 22.12 19.07
CA ASP A 218 0.33 20.86 18.45
C ASP A 218 1.83 20.54 18.70
N VAL A 219 2.61 21.46 19.25
CA VAL A 219 3.99 21.16 19.71
C VAL A 219 4.02 20.15 20.86
N ASP A 220 5.10 19.37 20.94
CA ASP A 220 5.33 18.46 22.05
C ASP A 220 5.56 19.26 23.35
N PRO A 221 4.94 18.90 24.51
CA PRO A 221 5.15 19.59 25.78
C PRO A 221 6.60 19.62 26.30
N ALA A 222 7.49 18.75 25.79
CA ALA A 222 8.91 18.76 26.09
C ALA A 222 9.72 19.76 25.25
N GLU A 223 9.15 20.28 24.16
CA GLU A 223 9.77 21.28 23.28
C GLU A 223 9.95 22.63 23.99
N LYS A 224 11.11 23.27 23.79
CA LYS A 224 11.46 24.52 24.46
C LYS A 224 12.19 25.48 23.50
N PRO A 225 11.86 26.79 23.53
CA PRO A 225 10.82 27.41 24.33
C PRO A 225 9.42 27.13 23.75
N VAL A 226 8.41 27.03 24.60
CA VAL A 226 7.02 26.89 24.16
C VAL A 226 6.59 28.19 23.43
N PRO A 227 6.07 28.11 22.19
CA PRO A 227 5.64 29.28 21.43
C PRO A 227 4.49 30.01 22.15
N ARG A 228 4.59 31.34 22.26
CA ARG A 228 3.57 32.19 22.91
C ARG A 228 2.60 32.83 21.93
N ASP A 229 3.08 33.15 20.74
CA ASP A 229 2.30 33.80 19.71
C ASP A 229 1.38 32.79 19.00
N SER A 230 0.18 33.22 18.63
CA SER A 230 -0.71 32.39 17.80
C SER A 230 -0.09 32.08 16.44
N ARG A 231 -0.49 30.97 15.82
CA ARG A 231 -0.08 30.57 14.46
C ARG A 231 -0.16 31.73 13.46
N ALA A 232 -1.27 32.47 13.46
CA ALA A 232 -1.50 33.60 12.56
C ALA A 232 -0.66 34.85 12.88
N GLN A 233 -0.12 35.00 14.10
CA GLN A 233 0.89 36.03 14.40
C GLN A 233 2.27 35.59 13.91
N GLN A 234 2.65 34.33 14.14
CA GLN A 234 3.93 33.78 13.66
C GLN A 234 4.03 33.82 12.12
N ALA A 235 2.97 33.39 11.41
CA ALA A 235 2.91 33.45 9.95
C ALA A 235 3.11 34.88 9.40
N ARG A 236 2.52 35.89 10.04
CA ARG A 236 2.70 37.31 9.67
C ARG A 236 4.10 37.83 9.97
N GLN A 237 4.72 37.41 11.07
CA GLN A 237 6.12 37.75 11.38
C GLN A 237 7.08 37.16 10.33
N ILE A 238 6.80 35.94 9.85
CA ILE A 238 7.58 35.29 8.79
C ILE A 238 7.32 35.96 7.44
N ASP A 239 6.08 36.31 7.09
CA ASP A 239 5.78 37.05 5.85
C ASP A 239 6.55 38.37 5.76
N ASN A 240 6.60 39.14 6.86
CA ASN A 240 7.39 40.37 6.93
C ASN A 240 8.88 40.13 6.66
N ARG A 241 9.45 39.00 7.12
CA ARG A 241 10.84 38.61 6.86
C ARG A 241 11.04 38.15 5.41
N ILE A 242 10.11 37.40 4.84
CA ILE A 242 10.09 37.06 3.41
C ILE A 242 10.05 38.35 2.58
N GLN A 243 9.23 39.34 2.97
CA GLN A 243 9.13 40.63 2.30
C GLN A 243 10.46 41.40 2.32
N GLN A 244 11.18 41.39 3.45
CA GLN A 244 12.52 42.00 3.54
C GLN A 244 13.51 41.35 2.57
N VAL A 245 13.49 40.03 2.43
CA VAL A 245 14.34 39.31 1.45
C VAL A 245 13.95 39.68 0.02
N VAL A 246 12.64 39.66 -0.30
CA VAL A 246 12.13 40.01 -1.65
C VAL A 246 12.49 41.45 -2.04
N GLN A 247 12.49 42.40 -1.10
CA GLN A 247 12.82 43.81 -1.35
C GLN A 247 14.33 44.06 -1.49
N GLN A 248 15.18 43.18 -0.96
CA GLN A 248 16.65 43.36 -0.94
C GLN A 248 17.39 42.37 -1.86
N ALA A 249 16.67 41.46 -2.52
CA ALA A 249 17.23 40.54 -3.50
C ALA A 249 17.82 41.29 -4.72
N PRO A 250 18.92 40.80 -5.31
CA PRO A 250 19.46 41.37 -6.53
C PRO A 250 18.46 41.25 -7.70
N ALA A 251 18.48 42.24 -8.59
CA ALA A 251 17.67 42.23 -9.80
C ALA A 251 18.02 41.02 -10.68
N GLY A 252 17.00 40.30 -11.16
CA GLY A 252 17.17 39.09 -11.96
C GLY A 252 17.47 37.82 -11.15
N ALA A 253 17.42 37.86 -9.81
CA ALA A 253 17.48 36.64 -9.01
C ALA A 253 16.17 35.85 -9.05
N ASP A 254 16.27 34.52 -9.05
CA ASP A 254 15.15 33.63 -8.77
C ASP A 254 15.02 33.41 -7.25
N LEU A 255 13.81 33.54 -6.73
CA LEU A 255 13.50 33.38 -5.31
C LEU A 255 12.69 32.11 -5.12
N MET A 256 13.06 31.27 -4.16
CA MET A 256 12.34 30.04 -3.83
C MET A 256 11.98 30.00 -2.34
N LEU A 257 10.69 30.11 -2.03
CA LEU A 257 10.14 29.97 -0.69
C LEU A 257 9.82 28.49 -0.39
N VAL A 258 10.41 27.93 0.67
CA VAL A 258 10.27 26.52 1.03
C VAL A 258 9.97 26.37 2.53
N SER A 259 8.82 25.80 2.88
CA SER A 259 8.52 25.43 4.27
C SER A 259 9.01 24.01 4.54
N LEU A 260 10.21 23.89 5.12
CA LEU A 260 11.04 22.68 5.22
C LEU A 260 10.59 21.67 6.29
N ALA A 261 9.70 22.05 7.20
CA ALA A 261 9.39 21.29 8.40
C ALA A 261 7.91 21.39 8.81
N ASP A 262 7.50 20.55 9.75
CA ASP A 262 6.18 20.59 10.37
C ASP A 262 6.04 21.68 11.44
N ALA A 263 4.80 22.00 11.81
CA ALA A 263 4.48 23.02 12.82
C ALA A 263 4.43 22.47 14.25
N GLY A 264 4.33 21.15 14.42
CA GLY A 264 4.22 20.48 15.72
C GLY A 264 4.41 18.97 15.56
N GLN A 265 3.58 18.18 16.23
CA GLN A 265 3.49 16.73 16.06
C GLN A 265 2.62 16.32 14.86
N THR A 266 1.79 17.22 14.30
CA THR A 266 0.91 16.92 13.17
C THR A 266 1.61 17.14 11.83
N GLU A 267 1.90 16.04 11.14
CA GLU A 267 2.33 16.00 9.75
C GLU A 267 1.29 16.61 8.78
N ARG A 268 1.75 17.49 7.89
CA ARG A 268 0.92 18.15 6.85
C ARG A 268 1.71 18.30 5.55
N LEU A 269 1.00 18.60 4.46
CA LEU A 269 1.66 19.14 3.28
C LEU A 269 2.02 20.61 3.54
N ARG A 270 3.27 20.97 3.27
CA ARG A 270 3.81 22.32 3.48
C ARG A 270 3.81 23.09 2.16
N LEU A 271 4.03 24.40 2.19
CA LEU A 271 4.10 25.20 0.97
C LEU A 271 5.49 25.19 0.33
N ILE A 272 5.52 25.19 -0.99
CA ILE A 272 6.67 25.61 -1.78
C ILE A 272 6.20 26.50 -2.94
N ALA A 273 6.92 27.59 -3.18
CA ALA A 273 6.73 28.40 -4.38
C ALA A 273 8.04 29.06 -4.82
N ALA A 274 8.20 29.25 -6.13
CA ALA A 274 9.35 29.93 -6.70
C ALA A 274 8.88 31.02 -7.67
N LYS A 275 9.55 32.18 -7.66
CA LYS A 275 9.29 33.28 -8.59
C LYS A 275 10.58 33.93 -9.08
N GLY A 276 10.61 34.34 -10.35
CA GLY A 276 11.75 35.03 -10.96
C GLY A 276 11.82 34.76 -12.46
N PRO A 277 12.94 35.08 -13.13
CA PRO A 277 13.09 34.90 -14.57
C PRO A 277 12.84 33.46 -15.06
N HIS A 278 13.11 32.45 -14.23
CA HIS A 278 12.93 31.03 -14.59
C HIS A 278 11.67 30.40 -13.99
N PHE A 279 11.02 31.09 -13.05
CA PHE A 279 9.78 30.67 -12.41
C PHE A 279 8.68 31.73 -12.55
N GLY A 280 7.92 31.67 -13.65
CA GLY A 280 6.70 32.47 -13.83
C GLY A 280 5.45 31.84 -13.19
N ALA A 281 4.31 32.52 -13.25
CA ALA A 281 3.05 32.03 -12.71
C ALA A 281 2.69 30.63 -13.23
N GLY A 282 2.48 29.67 -12.32
CA GLY A 282 2.27 28.27 -12.69
C GLY A 282 2.14 27.29 -11.54
N THR A 283 2.34 26.02 -11.86
CA THR A 283 2.38 24.89 -10.92
C THR A 283 3.76 24.24 -11.00
N LEU A 284 4.40 23.98 -9.86
CA LEU A 284 5.67 23.25 -9.85
C LEU A 284 5.40 21.74 -10.02
N TYR A 285 6.19 21.11 -10.88
CA TYR A 285 6.16 19.69 -11.17
C TYR A 285 7.52 19.05 -10.85
N SER A 286 7.49 17.87 -10.25
CA SER A 286 8.67 17.03 -10.02
C SER A 286 8.49 15.66 -10.67
N SER A 287 9.54 15.15 -11.31
CA SER A 287 9.54 13.78 -11.85
C SER A 287 9.74 12.70 -10.78
N SER A 288 10.12 13.07 -9.54
CA SER A 288 10.18 12.15 -8.39
C SER A 288 8.78 11.78 -7.89
N THR A 289 7.87 12.76 -7.82
CA THR A 289 6.45 12.55 -7.45
C THR A 289 5.57 12.17 -8.64
N ARG A 290 5.88 12.68 -9.84
CA ARG A 290 5.02 12.64 -11.04
C ARG A 290 3.61 13.19 -10.83
N GLN A 291 3.42 14.04 -9.82
CA GLN A 291 2.13 14.64 -9.47
C GLN A 291 2.21 16.16 -9.66
N PRO A 292 1.43 16.75 -10.58
CA PRO A 292 1.35 18.21 -10.73
C PRO A 292 0.98 18.86 -9.41
N GLY A 293 1.77 19.84 -8.97
CA GLY A 293 1.52 20.54 -7.71
C GLY A 293 1.89 19.76 -6.44
N LEU A 294 2.68 18.69 -6.55
CA LEU A 294 3.30 18.03 -5.40
C LEU A 294 4.81 17.82 -5.64
N ALA A 295 5.62 18.34 -4.73
CA ALA A 295 7.07 18.14 -4.65
C ALA A 295 7.46 17.44 -3.34
N GLN A 296 8.68 16.93 -3.28
CA GLN A 296 9.31 16.44 -2.04
C GLN A 296 10.44 17.37 -1.59
N LEU A 297 10.75 17.39 -0.29
CA LEU A 297 11.90 18.13 0.23
C LEU A 297 13.27 17.74 -0.41
N PRO A 298 13.55 16.47 -0.75
CA PRO A 298 14.73 16.11 -1.54
C PRO A 298 14.79 16.70 -2.97
N ASP A 299 13.70 17.24 -3.53
CA ASP A 299 13.70 17.86 -4.88
C ASP A 299 14.42 19.22 -4.90
N ILE A 300 14.60 19.87 -3.75
CA ILE A 300 15.15 21.23 -3.69
C ILE A 300 16.65 21.24 -4.01
N ALA A 301 17.42 20.29 -3.45
CA ALA A 301 18.85 20.15 -3.70
C ALA A 301 19.21 20.02 -5.20
N PRO A 302 18.64 19.06 -5.97
CA PRO A 302 18.91 18.96 -7.40
C PRO A 302 18.36 20.15 -8.20
N THR A 303 17.27 20.80 -7.76
CA THR A 303 16.79 22.04 -8.40
C THR A 303 17.82 23.17 -8.29
N VAL A 304 18.36 23.36 -7.09
CA VAL A 304 19.36 24.39 -6.80
C VAL A 304 20.67 24.12 -7.55
N LEU A 305 21.17 22.88 -7.50
CA LEU A 305 22.39 22.50 -8.24
C LEU A 305 22.21 22.68 -9.76
N SER A 306 21.06 22.28 -10.30
CA SER A 306 20.72 22.50 -11.72
C SER A 306 20.71 23.99 -12.09
N HIS A 307 20.25 24.87 -11.20
CA HIS A 307 20.14 26.30 -11.47
C HIS A 307 21.51 27.00 -11.51
N ILE A 308 22.42 26.65 -10.60
CA ILE A 308 23.79 27.18 -10.58
C ILE A 308 24.72 26.49 -11.60
N GLY A 309 24.22 25.53 -12.39
CA GLY A 309 25.01 24.77 -13.34
C GLY A 309 25.98 23.76 -12.73
N ALA A 310 25.79 23.39 -11.46
CA ALA A 310 26.60 22.37 -10.79
C ALA A 310 26.13 20.95 -11.17
N PRO A 311 27.04 19.96 -11.24
CA PRO A 311 26.66 18.57 -11.43
C PRO A 311 25.68 18.08 -10.36
N ILE A 312 24.72 17.25 -10.76
CA ILE A 312 23.71 16.65 -9.87
C ILE A 312 24.16 15.22 -9.54
N PRO A 313 24.55 14.90 -8.30
CA PRO A 313 24.93 13.53 -7.94
C PRO A 313 23.77 12.55 -8.07
N SER A 314 24.07 11.34 -8.55
CA SER A 314 23.13 10.20 -8.59
C SER A 314 22.70 9.68 -7.21
N ALA A 315 23.33 10.17 -6.15
CA ALA A 315 22.98 9.91 -4.75
C ALA A 315 21.78 10.73 -4.25
N LEU A 316 21.36 11.78 -4.96
CA LEU A 316 20.21 12.60 -4.57
C LEU A 316 18.90 11.84 -4.81
N GLY A 317 17.98 11.90 -3.84
CA GLY A 317 16.70 11.18 -3.89
C GLY A 317 15.62 11.87 -4.72
N GLY A 318 15.69 13.20 -4.85
CA GLY A 318 14.73 14.03 -5.58
C GLY A 318 15.10 14.31 -7.03
N ALA A 319 14.29 15.16 -7.68
CA ALA A 319 14.51 15.61 -9.06
C ALA A 319 14.36 17.14 -9.19
N PRO A 320 15.02 17.80 -10.18
CA PRO A 320 14.86 19.23 -10.41
C PRO A 320 13.40 19.60 -10.73
N LEU A 321 12.89 20.59 -10.00
CA LEU A 321 11.55 21.16 -10.18
C LEU A 321 11.47 21.89 -11.52
N ARG A 322 10.31 21.74 -12.17
CA ARG A 322 9.96 22.42 -13.42
C ARG A 322 8.69 23.23 -13.21
N ASN A 323 8.58 24.35 -13.89
CA ASN A 323 7.35 25.14 -13.88
C ASN A 323 6.44 24.72 -15.03
N GLU A 324 5.21 24.33 -14.72
CA GLU A 324 4.10 24.19 -15.68
C GLU A 324 3.34 25.54 -15.69
N PRO A 325 3.45 26.35 -16.76
CA PRO A 325 2.87 27.70 -16.77
C PRO A 325 1.34 27.69 -16.63
N ALA A 326 0.81 28.63 -15.86
CA ALA A 326 -0.61 28.92 -15.84
C ALA A 326 -1.01 29.77 -17.05
N GLU A 327 -2.28 29.70 -17.46
CA GLU A 327 -2.82 30.53 -18.56
C GLU A 327 -2.69 32.03 -18.28
N ASN A 328 -2.77 32.43 -17.02
CA ASN A 328 -2.64 33.81 -16.56
C ASN A 328 -2.29 33.87 -15.06
N ASN A 329 -1.87 35.04 -14.57
CA ASN A 329 -1.58 35.34 -13.17
C ASN A 329 -2.65 36.24 -12.50
N SER A 330 -3.90 36.18 -12.97
CA SER A 330 -4.99 36.96 -12.35
C SER A 330 -5.20 36.56 -10.88
N GLU A 331 -5.76 37.48 -10.09
CA GLU A 331 -6.11 37.23 -8.69
C GLU A 331 -7.07 36.03 -8.55
N ASP A 332 -8.00 35.86 -9.50
CA ASP A 332 -8.94 34.73 -9.53
C ASP A 332 -8.22 33.39 -9.83
N SER A 333 -7.28 33.38 -10.78
CA SER A 333 -6.46 32.19 -11.07
C SER A 333 -5.55 31.81 -9.90
N ALA A 334 -4.94 32.81 -9.24
CA ALA A 334 -4.15 32.59 -8.03
C ALA A 334 -5.02 32.05 -6.88
N HIS A 335 -6.25 32.56 -6.70
CA HIS A 335 -7.18 32.06 -5.71
C HIS A 335 -7.63 30.62 -6.03
N GLN A 336 -7.88 30.27 -7.28
CA GLN A 336 -8.21 28.89 -7.68
C GLN A 336 -7.04 27.93 -7.41
N ARG A 337 -5.79 28.34 -7.72
CA ARG A 337 -4.59 27.57 -7.35
C ARG A 337 -4.47 27.42 -5.83
N LEU A 338 -4.70 28.49 -5.05
CA LEU A 338 -4.70 28.43 -3.58
C LEU A 338 -5.69 27.36 -3.06
N GLN A 339 -6.94 27.42 -3.52
CA GLN A 339 -7.97 26.47 -3.08
C GLN A 339 -7.58 25.03 -3.43
N GLY A 340 -7.00 24.78 -4.61
CA GLY A 340 -6.50 23.47 -5.01
C GLY A 340 -5.41 22.91 -4.07
N PHE A 341 -4.47 23.76 -3.61
CA PHE A 341 -3.45 23.32 -2.67
C PHE A 341 -3.97 23.16 -1.23
N VAL A 342 -4.90 24.02 -0.80
CA VAL A 342 -5.60 23.89 0.50
C VAL A 342 -6.42 22.60 0.54
N ASP A 343 -7.18 22.30 -0.51
CA ASP A 343 -7.90 21.03 -0.67
C ASP A 343 -6.96 19.83 -0.56
N TYR A 344 -5.79 19.90 -1.20
CA TYR A 344 -4.85 18.78 -1.24
C TYR A 344 -4.21 18.51 0.12
N ASP A 345 -3.83 19.56 0.87
CA ASP A 345 -3.36 19.42 2.25
C ASP A 345 -4.46 18.88 3.16
N LEU A 346 -5.68 19.45 3.11
CA LEU A 346 -6.82 18.98 3.91
C LEU A 346 -7.18 17.52 3.62
N ALA A 347 -7.31 17.13 2.35
CA ALA A 347 -7.59 15.74 1.97
C ALA A 347 -6.52 14.77 2.50
N SER A 348 -5.24 15.17 2.42
CA SER A 348 -4.11 14.32 2.84
C SER A 348 -3.99 14.22 4.36
N HIS A 349 -4.20 15.32 5.08
CA HIS A 349 -4.18 15.37 6.53
C HIS A 349 -5.34 14.60 7.15
N GLU A 350 -6.58 14.91 6.71
CA GLU A 350 -7.79 14.28 7.24
C GLU A 350 -7.68 12.76 7.07
N VAL A 351 -7.48 12.24 5.84
CA VAL A 351 -7.35 10.77 5.61
C VAL A 351 -6.32 10.12 6.52
N HIS A 352 -5.16 10.73 6.74
CA HIS A 352 -4.09 10.10 7.53
C HIS A 352 -4.59 9.72 8.95
N SER A 353 -5.33 10.63 9.60
CA SER A 353 -5.94 10.38 10.91
C SER A 353 -7.02 9.28 10.90
N LEU A 354 -7.69 9.09 9.75
CA LEU A 354 -8.83 8.18 9.60
C LEU A 354 -8.44 6.76 9.18
N VAL A 355 -7.23 6.57 8.65
CA VAL A 355 -6.71 5.27 8.22
C VAL A 355 -6.63 4.24 9.37
N PRO A 356 -6.04 4.53 10.54
CA PRO A 356 -6.02 3.59 11.66
C PRO A 356 -7.41 3.14 12.17
N PRO A 357 -8.39 4.03 12.45
CA PRO A 357 -9.72 3.60 12.86
C PRO A 357 -10.48 2.91 11.72
N PHE A 358 -10.28 3.30 10.45
CA PHE A 358 -10.88 2.60 9.30
C PHE A 358 -10.42 1.14 9.22
N PHE A 359 -9.10 0.87 9.22
CA PHE A 359 -8.60 -0.50 9.15
C PHE A 359 -8.99 -1.33 10.38
N THR A 360 -9.01 -0.71 11.57
CA THR A 360 -9.46 -1.35 12.81
C THR A 360 -10.94 -1.76 12.71
N GLY A 361 -11.81 -0.83 12.30
CA GLY A 361 -13.23 -1.09 12.09
C GLY A 361 -13.48 -2.12 10.99
N LEU A 362 -12.70 -2.10 9.91
CA LEU A 362 -12.77 -3.08 8.82
C LEU A 362 -12.41 -4.48 9.32
N VAL A 363 -11.32 -4.63 10.09
CA VAL A 363 -10.90 -5.92 10.66
C VAL A 363 -11.95 -6.47 11.62
N TYR A 364 -12.48 -5.67 12.56
CA TYR A 364 -13.54 -6.13 13.47
C TYR A 364 -14.84 -6.48 12.73
N SER A 365 -15.26 -5.66 11.76
CA SER A 365 -16.41 -5.97 10.91
C SER A 365 -16.22 -7.29 10.18
N GLN A 366 -15.03 -7.53 9.64
CA GLN A 366 -14.69 -8.74 8.92
C GLN A 366 -14.71 -9.98 9.84
N LEU A 367 -14.14 -9.88 11.04
CA LEU A 367 -14.19 -10.94 12.06
C LEU A 367 -15.63 -11.25 12.48
N ALA A 368 -16.48 -10.23 12.64
CA ALA A 368 -17.90 -10.40 12.95
C ALA A 368 -18.66 -11.10 11.79
N ILE A 369 -18.40 -10.71 10.54
CA ILE A 369 -18.95 -11.38 9.34
C ILE A 369 -18.50 -12.84 9.29
N TYR A 370 -17.22 -13.13 9.52
CA TYR A 370 -16.70 -14.50 9.51
C TYR A 370 -17.30 -15.35 10.63
N LEU A 371 -17.46 -14.79 11.83
CA LEU A 371 -18.12 -15.47 12.95
C LEU A 371 -19.59 -15.76 12.62
N PHE A 372 -20.32 -14.79 12.07
CA PHE A 372 -21.70 -14.96 11.65
C PHE A 372 -21.84 -16.05 10.57
N VAL A 373 -21.00 -16.01 9.54
CA VAL A 373 -20.90 -17.04 8.48
C VAL A 373 -20.64 -18.42 9.11
N ALA A 374 -19.64 -18.53 9.99
CA ALA A 374 -19.28 -19.79 10.63
C ALA A 374 -20.42 -20.35 11.51
N VAL A 375 -21.15 -19.49 12.22
CA VAL A 375 -22.30 -19.89 13.04
C VAL A 375 -23.46 -20.37 12.17
N VAL A 376 -23.82 -19.65 11.10
CA VAL A 376 -24.87 -20.05 10.13
C VAL A 376 -24.48 -21.34 9.40
N TRP A 377 -23.19 -21.57 9.15
CA TRP A 377 -22.70 -22.81 8.55
C TRP A 377 -22.80 -24.00 9.51
N ARG A 378 -22.40 -23.81 10.77
CA ARG A 378 -22.35 -24.86 11.80
C ARG A 378 -23.73 -25.25 12.34
N ARG A 379 -24.63 -24.29 12.54
CA ARG A 379 -25.94 -24.53 13.17
C ARG A 379 -27.06 -24.68 12.14
N ARG A 380 -27.79 -25.79 12.21
CA ARG A 380 -29.07 -25.95 11.49
C ARG A 380 -30.18 -25.30 12.30
N TRP A 381 -30.31 -23.98 12.16
CA TRP A 381 -31.35 -23.20 12.86
C TRP A 381 -32.67 -23.15 12.09
N GLY A 382 -33.77 -23.36 12.84
CA GLY A 382 -35.13 -23.15 12.36
C GLY A 382 -35.57 -24.06 11.22
N SER A 383 -36.58 -23.60 10.48
CA SER A 383 -37.08 -24.29 9.29
C SER A 383 -36.10 -24.17 8.10
N GLU A 384 -36.23 -25.03 7.10
CA GLU A 384 -35.49 -24.89 5.83
C GLU A 384 -35.68 -23.50 5.18
N GLN A 385 -36.84 -22.86 5.38
CA GLN A 385 -37.09 -21.51 4.85
C GLN A 385 -36.27 -20.45 5.58
N THR A 386 -36.17 -20.56 6.90
CA THR A 386 -35.33 -19.70 7.76
C THR A 386 -33.85 -19.84 7.38
N ARG A 387 -33.39 -21.08 7.17
CA ARG A 387 -32.03 -21.38 6.70
C ARG A 387 -31.74 -20.75 5.33
N LEU A 388 -32.65 -20.91 4.35
CA LEU A 388 -32.54 -20.28 3.03
C LEU A 388 -32.60 -18.75 3.07
N GLN A 389 -33.24 -18.14 4.07
CA GLN A 389 -33.20 -16.69 4.29
C GLN A 389 -31.85 -16.25 4.86
N LEU A 390 -31.34 -16.94 5.89
CA LEU A 390 -30.03 -16.67 6.49
C LEU A 390 -28.89 -16.80 5.47
N LEU A 391 -28.88 -17.84 4.63
CA LEU A 391 -27.91 -17.98 3.54
C LEU A 391 -27.98 -16.79 2.57
N ARG A 392 -29.17 -16.35 2.16
CA ARG A 392 -29.32 -15.16 1.29
C ARG A 392 -28.83 -13.88 1.96
N VAL A 393 -29.02 -13.70 3.27
CA VAL A 393 -28.46 -12.57 4.03
C VAL A 393 -26.93 -12.65 4.05
N VAL A 394 -26.34 -13.80 4.37
CA VAL A 394 -24.88 -14.01 4.34
C VAL A 394 -24.31 -13.67 2.96
N ARG A 395 -24.92 -14.16 1.87
CA ARG A 395 -24.48 -13.86 0.50
C ARG A 395 -24.51 -12.36 0.19
N ARG A 396 -25.57 -11.65 0.61
CA ARG A 396 -25.69 -10.19 0.44
C ARG A 396 -24.63 -9.44 1.24
N VAL A 397 -24.46 -9.74 2.52
CA VAL A 397 -23.45 -9.12 3.39
C VAL A 397 -22.04 -9.33 2.84
N ALA A 398 -21.73 -10.54 2.38
CA ALA A 398 -20.43 -10.85 1.79
C ALA A 398 -20.17 -10.11 0.46
N LEU A 399 -21.20 -9.97 -0.40
CA LEU A 399 -21.07 -9.15 -1.62
C LEU A 399 -20.90 -7.67 -1.31
N VAL A 400 -21.66 -7.12 -0.36
CA VAL A 400 -21.52 -5.72 0.09
C VAL A 400 -20.11 -5.47 0.64
N ALA A 401 -19.62 -6.33 1.54
CA ALA A 401 -18.26 -6.23 2.09
C ALA A 401 -17.17 -6.24 0.99
N ALA A 402 -17.32 -7.10 -0.03
CA ALA A 402 -16.39 -7.14 -1.16
C ALA A 402 -16.33 -5.85 -2.00
N THR A 403 -17.35 -4.98 -1.94
CA THR A 403 -17.35 -3.69 -2.66
C THR A 403 -16.69 -2.55 -1.88
N VAL A 404 -16.48 -2.71 -0.57
CA VAL A 404 -15.89 -1.65 0.28
C VAL A 404 -14.51 -1.21 -0.22
N PRO A 405 -13.55 -2.11 -0.54
CA PRO A 405 -12.20 -1.67 -0.90
C PRO A 405 -12.16 -0.74 -2.11
N VAL A 406 -12.74 -1.13 -3.26
CA VAL A 406 -12.79 -0.29 -4.46
C VAL A 406 -13.58 1.02 -4.24
N SER A 407 -14.60 0.98 -3.38
CA SER A 407 -15.38 2.17 -3.04
C SER A 407 -14.58 3.22 -2.27
N THR A 408 -13.50 2.85 -1.56
CA THR A 408 -12.60 3.83 -0.91
C THR A 408 -11.78 4.66 -1.89
N PHE A 409 -11.49 4.14 -3.09
CA PHE A 409 -10.82 4.89 -4.15
C PHE A 409 -11.83 5.80 -4.87
N LEU A 410 -13.02 5.26 -5.18
CA LEU A 410 -14.09 6.04 -5.82
C LEU A 410 -14.63 7.17 -4.94
N ALA A 411 -14.54 7.07 -3.61
CA ALA A 411 -14.93 8.14 -2.69
C ALA A 411 -14.20 9.47 -2.99
N ASN A 412 -12.98 9.44 -3.53
CA ASN A 412 -12.22 10.63 -3.91
C ASN A 412 -12.72 11.32 -5.19
N LEU A 413 -13.79 10.80 -5.82
CA LEU A 413 -14.58 11.56 -6.81
C LEU A 413 -15.45 12.65 -6.15
N PHE A 414 -15.68 12.57 -4.83
CA PHE A 414 -16.33 13.62 -4.06
C PHE A 414 -15.30 14.39 -3.22
N PRO A 415 -15.38 15.73 -3.12
CA PRO A 415 -14.52 16.52 -2.26
C PRO A 415 -14.95 16.43 -0.79
N TRP A 416 -14.94 15.21 -0.23
CA TRP A 416 -15.48 14.90 1.10
C TRP A 416 -14.75 15.66 2.23
N TRP A 417 -13.51 16.09 2.00
CA TRP A 417 -12.70 16.91 2.92
C TRP A 417 -13.21 18.35 3.06
N ARG A 418 -14.01 18.87 2.11
CA ARG A 418 -14.63 20.20 2.20
C ARG A 418 -15.86 20.25 3.11
N PHE A 419 -16.34 19.10 3.61
CA PHE A 419 -17.52 19.05 4.47
C PHE A 419 -17.13 19.27 5.95
N PRO A 420 -17.98 19.93 6.76
CA PRO A 420 -17.68 20.21 8.16
C PRO A 420 -17.34 18.97 9.02
N TRP A 421 -17.85 17.80 8.64
CA TRP A 421 -17.58 16.52 9.29
C TRP A 421 -16.95 15.53 8.28
N PRO A 422 -15.63 15.63 7.99
CA PRO A 422 -14.97 14.86 6.93
C PRO A 422 -15.17 13.34 7.07
N MET A 423 -15.19 12.83 8.31
CA MET A 423 -15.49 11.43 8.61
C MET A 423 -16.87 10.96 8.12
N VAL A 424 -17.91 11.76 8.35
CA VAL A 424 -19.27 11.41 7.90
C VAL A 424 -19.34 11.52 6.38
N ALA A 425 -18.68 12.52 5.79
CA ALA A 425 -18.66 12.72 4.35
C ALA A 425 -17.89 11.59 3.61
N VAL A 426 -16.74 11.13 4.10
CA VAL A 426 -16.00 10.03 3.47
C VAL A 426 -16.72 8.70 3.64
N VAL A 427 -17.30 8.42 4.81
CA VAL A 427 -18.10 7.20 5.04
C VAL A 427 -19.37 7.19 4.19
N ALA A 428 -20.05 8.33 4.04
CA ALA A 428 -21.19 8.47 3.13
C ALA A 428 -20.78 8.29 1.67
N SER A 429 -19.65 8.87 1.25
CA SER A 429 -19.10 8.74 -0.11
C SER A 429 -18.77 7.29 -0.45
N VAL A 430 -18.08 6.57 0.45
CA VAL A 430 -17.86 5.12 0.36
C VAL A 430 -19.19 4.37 0.31
N GLY A 431 -20.15 4.74 1.17
CA GLY A 431 -21.49 4.14 1.23
C GLY A 431 -22.28 4.24 -0.08
N VAL A 432 -22.18 5.37 -0.80
CA VAL A 432 -22.79 5.56 -2.12
C VAL A 432 -22.22 4.56 -3.14
N PHE A 433 -20.89 4.47 -3.26
CA PHE A 433 -20.27 3.54 -4.20
C PHE A 433 -20.46 2.07 -3.80
N VAL A 434 -20.43 1.75 -2.51
CA VAL A 434 -20.79 0.43 -1.97
C VAL A 434 -22.22 0.07 -2.42
N ALA A 435 -23.19 0.96 -2.23
CA ALA A 435 -24.57 0.73 -2.62
C ALA A 435 -24.73 0.53 -4.14
N LEU A 436 -24.10 1.38 -4.96
CA LEU A 436 -24.15 1.31 -6.42
C LEU A 436 -23.55 0.00 -6.96
N ILE A 437 -22.31 -0.33 -6.58
CA ILE A 437 -21.62 -1.54 -7.06
C ILE A 437 -22.34 -2.80 -6.55
N SER A 438 -22.80 -2.79 -5.30
CA SER A 438 -23.59 -3.89 -4.72
C SER A 438 -24.91 -4.09 -5.46
N ALA A 439 -25.61 -3.01 -5.81
CA ALA A 439 -26.86 -3.08 -6.58
C ALA A 439 -26.62 -3.68 -7.98
N VAL A 440 -25.57 -3.24 -8.69
CA VAL A 440 -25.19 -3.81 -10.00
C VAL A 440 -24.84 -5.29 -9.87
N ALA A 441 -24.00 -5.67 -8.90
CA ALA A 441 -23.60 -7.06 -8.67
C ALA A 441 -24.79 -7.99 -8.36
N MET A 442 -25.82 -7.50 -7.67
CA MET A 442 -26.97 -8.29 -7.22
C MET A 442 -28.20 -8.26 -8.14
N SER A 443 -28.37 -7.25 -8.99
CA SER A 443 -29.65 -7.02 -9.71
C SER A 443 -29.64 -7.47 -11.17
N GLY A 444 -28.49 -7.47 -11.84
CA GLY A 444 -28.40 -7.83 -13.26
C GLY A 444 -28.60 -9.33 -13.54
N PRO A 445 -28.71 -9.75 -14.82
CA PRO A 445 -28.95 -11.14 -15.21
C PRO A 445 -27.82 -12.10 -14.77
N TRP A 446 -26.59 -11.58 -14.63
CA TRP A 446 -25.44 -12.31 -14.08
C TRP A 446 -25.62 -12.74 -12.62
N SER A 447 -26.46 -12.09 -11.82
CA SER A 447 -26.69 -12.42 -10.40
C SER A 447 -27.19 -13.86 -10.15
N ARG A 448 -27.71 -14.50 -11.21
CA ARG A 448 -28.15 -15.90 -11.25
C ARG A 448 -27.02 -16.89 -11.56
N SER A 449 -25.90 -16.43 -12.11
CA SER A 449 -24.70 -17.23 -12.35
C SER A 449 -23.89 -17.36 -11.06
N LEU A 450 -23.26 -18.53 -10.85
CA LEU A 450 -22.43 -18.82 -9.67
C LEU A 450 -21.29 -17.80 -9.48
N PHE A 451 -20.68 -17.37 -10.58
CA PHE A 451 -19.57 -16.41 -10.58
C PHE A 451 -19.99 -14.98 -10.95
N GLY A 452 -21.26 -14.71 -11.28
CA GLY A 452 -21.67 -13.43 -11.86
C GLY A 452 -21.35 -12.21 -10.99
N PRO A 453 -21.78 -12.17 -9.72
CA PRO A 453 -21.44 -11.08 -8.81
C PRO A 453 -19.92 -10.93 -8.57
N LEU A 454 -19.18 -12.06 -8.52
CA LEU A 454 -17.72 -12.07 -8.39
C LEU A 454 -17.05 -11.42 -9.60
N VAL A 455 -17.49 -11.76 -10.82
CA VAL A 455 -16.98 -11.14 -12.05
C VAL A 455 -17.24 -9.63 -12.05
N VAL A 456 -18.44 -9.18 -11.67
CA VAL A 456 -18.74 -7.74 -11.62
C VAL A 456 -17.80 -7.01 -10.66
N ILE A 457 -17.67 -7.50 -9.42
CA ILE A 457 -16.84 -6.84 -8.41
C ILE A 457 -15.35 -6.89 -8.80
N SER A 458 -14.85 -8.04 -9.29
CA SER A 458 -13.47 -8.14 -9.76
C SER A 458 -13.18 -7.26 -10.98
N VAL A 459 -14.09 -7.16 -11.95
CA VAL A 459 -13.93 -6.25 -13.11
C VAL A 459 -13.95 -4.80 -12.67
N VAL A 460 -14.87 -4.39 -11.77
CA VAL A 460 -14.92 -3.01 -11.27
C VAL A 460 -13.66 -2.65 -10.49
N THR A 461 -13.20 -3.50 -9.56
CA THR A 461 -11.93 -3.29 -8.84
C THR A 461 -10.74 -3.21 -9.80
N MET A 462 -10.64 -4.14 -10.75
CA MET A 462 -9.52 -4.15 -11.71
C MET A 462 -9.56 -2.92 -12.64
N ALA A 463 -10.73 -2.51 -13.12
CA ALA A 463 -10.89 -1.37 -14.01
C ALA A 463 -10.63 -0.03 -13.31
N VAL A 464 -11.15 0.18 -12.10
CA VAL A 464 -10.92 1.41 -11.32
C VAL A 464 -9.44 1.60 -11.02
N LEU A 465 -8.78 0.55 -10.49
CA LEU A 465 -7.36 0.64 -10.11
C LEU A 465 -6.43 0.74 -11.33
N ALA A 466 -6.73 0.05 -12.44
CA ALA A 466 -5.96 0.20 -13.68
C ALA A 466 -6.16 1.59 -14.31
N ALA A 467 -7.40 2.07 -14.43
CA ALA A 467 -7.68 3.38 -15.01
C ALA A 467 -7.05 4.50 -14.18
N ASP A 468 -7.09 4.40 -12.85
CA ASP A 468 -6.42 5.37 -11.96
C ASP A 468 -4.91 5.41 -12.22
N VAL A 469 -4.22 4.27 -12.12
CA VAL A 469 -2.78 4.16 -12.37
C VAL A 469 -2.38 4.63 -13.79
N MET A 470 -3.19 4.31 -14.79
CA MET A 470 -2.97 4.73 -16.19
C MET A 470 -3.25 6.23 -16.44
N THR A 471 -3.96 6.93 -15.55
CA THR A 471 -4.33 8.36 -15.69
C THR A 471 -3.67 9.28 -14.65
N GLY A 472 -2.71 8.76 -13.87
CA GLY A 472 -1.89 9.55 -12.94
C GLY A 472 -2.20 9.34 -11.45
N SER A 473 -2.81 8.22 -11.04
CA SER A 473 -2.98 7.83 -9.63
C SER A 473 -3.79 8.80 -8.75
N ARG A 474 -4.71 9.58 -9.33
CA ARG A 474 -5.48 10.63 -8.64
C ARG A 474 -6.49 10.12 -7.61
N LEU A 475 -7.10 8.96 -7.84
CA LEU A 475 -8.10 8.36 -6.93
C LEU A 475 -7.45 7.66 -5.73
N GLN A 476 -6.25 7.08 -5.90
CA GLN A 476 -5.53 6.47 -4.78
C GLN A 476 -4.77 7.47 -3.92
N LEU A 477 -4.39 8.64 -4.46
CA LEU A 477 -3.86 9.73 -3.64
C LEU A 477 -4.88 10.15 -2.57
N SER A 478 -4.44 10.14 -1.32
CA SER A 478 -5.24 10.52 -0.16
C SER A 478 -6.56 9.75 -0.07
N SER A 479 -6.52 8.44 -0.34
CA SER A 479 -7.61 7.47 -0.14
C SER A 479 -7.33 6.60 1.09
N LEU A 480 -8.39 6.17 1.79
CA LEU A 480 -8.33 5.31 2.99
C LEU A 480 -7.55 3.99 2.77
N MET A 481 -7.53 3.46 1.54
CA MET A 481 -6.76 2.27 1.16
C MET A 481 -5.70 2.57 0.08
N GLY A 482 -5.39 3.84 -0.15
CA GLY A 482 -4.49 4.29 -1.20
C GLY A 482 -3.13 4.79 -0.69
N LEU A 483 -2.56 5.74 -1.44
CA LEU A 483 -1.28 6.38 -1.19
C LEU A 483 -1.48 7.62 -0.29
N GLN A 484 -0.50 7.89 0.58
CA GLN A 484 -0.56 8.99 1.54
C GLN A 484 0.64 9.93 1.32
N PRO A 485 0.45 11.09 0.66
CA PRO A 485 1.54 12.03 0.34
C PRO A 485 2.36 12.47 1.56
N VAL A 486 1.68 12.67 2.69
CA VAL A 486 2.26 13.12 3.96
C VAL A 486 3.21 12.07 4.57
N VAL A 487 2.97 10.77 4.34
CA VAL A 487 3.87 9.69 4.75
C VAL A 487 5.07 9.55 3.80
N GLY A 488 5.04 10.19 2.63
CA GLY A 488 6.16 10.27 1.70
C GLY A 488 6.67 8.93 1.16
N GLY A 489 5.82 7.89 1.13
CA GLY A 489 6.24 6.53 0.73
C GLY A 489 6.20 6.26 -0.77
N ARG A 490 5.13 6.69 -1.46
CA ARG A 490 4.92 6.56 -2.91
C ARG A 490 3.79 7.52 -3.33
N PHE A 491 3.89 8.12 -4.52
CA PHE A 491 2.94 9.16 -5.01
C PHE A 491 2.18 8.76 -6.29
N TYR A 492 2.61 7.68 -6.95
CA TYR A 492 2.01 7.17 -8.18
C TYR A 492 2.30 5.67 -8.33
N GLY A 493 1.59 5.00 -9.24
CA GLY A 493 1.71 3.55 -9.45
C GLY A 493 0.98 2.73 -8.39
N MET A 494 1.14 1.41 -8.43
CA MET A 494 0.47 0.52 -7.46
C MET A 494 1.28 0.41 -6.17
N GLY A 495 0.80 0.96 -5.06
CA GLY A 495 1.32 0.62 -3.73
C GLY A 495 0.89 -0.78 -3.27
N ASN A 496 1.53 -1.34 -2.24
CA ASN A 496 1.26 -2.71 -1.74
C ASN A 496 -0.23 -3.01 -1.47
N VAL A 497 -0.99 -2.02 -0.99
CA VAL A 497 -2.45 -2.15 -0.75
C VAL A 497 -3.21 -2.22 -2.08
N THR A 498 -2.92 -1.31 -3.02
CA THR A 498 -3.48 -1.29 -4.39
C THR A 498 -3.17 -2.59 -5.13
N PHE A 499 -1.90 -3.02 -5.12
CA PHE A 499 -1.44 -4.29 -5.70
C PHE A 499 -2.21 -5.48 -5.13
N ALA A 500 -2.36 -5.58 -3.81
CA ALA A 500 -3.07 -6.68 -3.16
C ALA A 500 -4.52 -6.80 -3.64
N LEU A 501 -5.24 -5.68 -3.78
CA LEU A 501 -6.61 -5.66 -4.32
C LEU A 501 -6.64 -6.01 -5.81
N PHE A 502 -5.74 -5.42 -6.60
CA PHE A 502 -5.67 -5.59 -8.05
C PHE A 502 -5.28 -7.02 -8.46
N ALA A 503 -4.24 -7.60 -7.86
CA ALA A 503 -3.83 -8.99 -8.07
C ALA A 503 -4.93 -9.98 -7.65
N THR A 504 -5.61 -9.71 -6.52
CA THR A 504 -6.75 -10.52 -6.06
C THR A 504 -7.91 -10.48 -7.05
N ALA A 505 -8.29 -9.28 -7.52
CA ALA A 505 -9.33 -9.11 -8.53
C ALA A 505 -8.96 -9.81 -9.85
N THR A 506 -7.72 -9.64 -10.31
CA THR A 506 -7.18 -10.26 -11.53
C THR A 506 -7.25 -11.79 -11.47
N LEU A 507 -6.79 -12.41 -10.37
CA LEU A 507 -6.81 -13.86 -10.21
C LEU A 507 -8.22 -14.43 -10.06
N LEU A 508 -9.11 -13.77 -9.31
CA LEU A 508 -10.50 -14.21 -9.17
C LEU A 508 -11.29 -14.08 -10.48
N LEU A 509 -11.05 -13.00 -11.24
CA LEU A 509 -11.59 -12.84 -12.59
C LEU A 509 -11.07 -13.93 -13.53
N ALA A 510 -9.75 -14.21 -13.52
CA ALA A 510 -9.15 -15.25 -14.32
C ALA A 510 -9.73 -16.64 -14.01
N VAL A 511 -10.04 -16.95 -12.75
CA VAL A 511 -10.72 -18.19 -12.33
C VAL A 511 -12.14 -18.29 -12.93
N ALA A 512 -12.92 -17.20 -12.85
CA ALA A 512 -14.28 -17.18 -13.40
C ALA A 512 -14.29 -17.28 -14.95
N VAL A 513 -13.35 -16.60 -15.61
CA VAL A 513 -13.12 -16.71 -17.06
C VAL A 513 -12.72 -18.14 -17.44
N ALA A 514 -11.78 -18.74 -16.69
CA ALA A 514 -11.33 -20.11 -16.94
C ALA A 514 -12.46 -21.13 -16.79
N ASP A 515 -13.29 -21.02 -15.75
CA ASP A 515 -14.44 -21.90 -15.53
C ASP A 515 -15.48 -21.76 -16.66
N ARG A 516 -15.80 -20.51 -17.04
CA ARG A 516 -16.76 -20.22 -18.11
C ARG A 516 -16.30 -20.76 -19.47
N LEU A 517 -15.03 -20.58 -19.81
CA LEU A 517 -14.43 -21.03 -21.07
C LEU A 517 -14.19 -22.53 -21.09
N SER A 518 -13.77 -23.14 -19.98
CA SER A 518 -13.56 -24.61 -19.89
C SER A 518 -14.87 -25.38 -20.10
N ARG A 519 -16.01 -24.84 -19.62
CA ARG A 519 -17.34 -25.45 -19.83
C ARG A 519 -17.91 -25.26 -21.23
N LYS A 520 -17.55 -24.16 -21.92
CA LYS A 520 -18.14 -23.79 -23.21
C LYS A 520 -17.29 -24.24 -24.40
N HIS A 521 -15.97 -24.33 -24.21
CA HIS A 521 -14.98 -24.51 -25.26
C HIS A 521 -13.96 -25.59 -24.85
N SER A 522 -12.69 -25.23 -24.64
CA SER A 522 -11.63 -26.18 -24.28
C SER A 522 -10.72 -25.62 -23.19
N PRO A 523 -9.96 -26.49 -22.47
CA PRO A 523 -8.96 -26.06 -21.50
C PRO A 523 -7.89 -25.12 -22.10
N VAL A 524 -7.59 -25.25 -23.40
CA VAL A 524 -6.62 -24.37 -24.08
C VAL A 524 -7.19 -22.97 -24.25
N VAL A 525 -8.45 -22.83 -24.68
CA VAL A 525 -9.12 -21.52 -24.77
C VAL A 525 -9.26 -20.88 -23.39
N ALA A 526 -9.56 -21.67 -22.36
CA ALA A 526 -9.58 -21.20 -20.97
C ALA A 526 -8.19 -20.71 -20.49
N ALA A 527 -7.12 -21.45 -20.80
CA ALA A 527 -5.75 -21.06 -20.48
C ALA A 527 -5.31 -19.77 -21.20
N ILE A 528 -5.72 -19.58 -22.46
CA ILE A 528 -5.51 -18.33 -23.19
C ILE A 528 -6.27 -17.18 -22.51
N GLY A 529 -7.53 -17.39 -22.10
CA GLY A 529 -8.31 -16.39 -21.36
C GLY A 529 -7.66 -15.97 -20.03
N VAL A 530 -7.12 -16.94 -19.27
CA VAL A 530 -6.30 -16.66 -18.07
C VAL A 530 -5.04 -15.88 -18.44
N GLY A 531 -4.35 -16.27 -19.52
CA GLY A 531 -3.16 -15.58 -20.01
C GLY A 531 -3.41 -14.12 -20.40
N VAL A 532 -4.55 -13.81 -21.03
CA VAL A 532 -4.93 -12.43 -21.39
C VAL A 532 -5.22 -11.57 -20.16
N VAL A 533 -6.06 -12.08 -19.23
CA VAL A 533 -6.37 -11.37 -17.97
C VAL A 533 -5.11 -11.18 -17.13
N GLY A 534 -4.27 -12.20 -17.04
CA GLY A 534 -3.01 -12.17 -16.32
C GLY A 534 -1.96 -11.25 -16.94
N LEU A 535 -1.84 -11.22 -18.27
CA LEU A 535 -0.96 -10.29 -18.98
C LEU A 535 -1.37 -8.85 -18.73
N PHE A 536 -2.66 -8.54 -18.83
CA PHE A 536 -3.17 -7.20 -18.51
C PHE A 536 -2.76 -6.80 -17.09
N GLY A 537 -2.97 -7.68 -16.10
CA GLY A 537 -2.54 -7.45 -14.73
C GLY A 537 -1.03 -7.15 -14.62
N VAL A 538 -0.18 -8.04 -15.16
CA VAL A 538 1.29 -7.91 -15.10
C VAL A 538 1.80 -6.66 -15.84
N VAL A 539 1.17 -6.26 -16.94
CA VAL A 539 1.57 -5.06 -17.70
C VAL A 539 1.18 -3.77 -16.98
N VAL A 540 -0.02 -3.70 -16.39
CA VAL A 540 -0.46 -2.51 -15.65
C VAL A 540 0.38 -2.32 -14.37
N ASP A 541 0.65 -3.41 -13.65
CA ASP A 541 1.42 -3.43 -12.40
C ASP A 541 2.93 -3.18 -12.61
N GLY A 542 3.51 -3.75 -13.68
CA GLY A 542 4.95 -3.70 -13.96
C GLY A 542 5.43 -2.56 -14.87
N SER A 543 4.54 -1.71 -15.40
CA SER A 543 4.91 -0.67 -16.38
C SER A 543 5.68 0.51 -15.74
N PRO A 544 6.92 0.83 -16.17
CA PRO A 544 7.66 2.00 -15.67
C PRO A 544 6.96 3.34 -15.95
N SER A 545 6.18 3.42 -17.03
CA SER A 545 5.42 4.61 -17.41
C SER A 545 4.38 4.98 -16.35
N TRP A 546 3.76 3.98 -15.71
CA TRP A 546 2.69 4.18 -14.73
C TRP A 546 3.15 4.04 -13.27
N GLY A 547 4.43 3.74 -13.02
CA GLY A 547 4.98 3.51 -11.69
C GLY A 547 5.00 2.03 -11.33
N SER A 548 5.98 1.33 -11.89
CA SER A 548 6.17 -0.11 -11.74
C SER A 548 6.31 -0.51 -10.27
N ASP A 549 5.47 -1.44 -9.80
CA ASP A 549 5.72 -2.10 -8.53
C ASP A 549 6.80 -3.17 -8.71
N PHE A 550 7.87 -3.13 -7.89
CA PHE A 550 8.98 -4.06 -8.03
C PHE A 550 8.62 -5.47 -7.58
N GLY A 551 7.86 -5.62 -6.49
CA GLY A 551 7.47 -6.92 -5.95
C GLY A 551 6.19 -7.51 -6.56
N GLY A 552 5.36 -6.71 -7.22
CA GLY A 552 4.09 -7.10 -7.82
C GLY A 552 4.20 -8.16 -8.93
N PRO A 553 4.87 -7.90 -10.07
CA PRO A 553 5.02 -8.87 -11.16
C PRO A 553 5.72 -10.18 -10.73
N PRO A 554 6.80 -10.18 -9.92
CA PRO A 554 7.38 -11.40 -9.35
C PRO A 554 6.39 -12.26 -8.56
N ALA A 555 5.42 -11.64 -7.88
CA ALA A 555 4.42 -12.33 -7.09
C ALA A 555 3.24 -12.84 -7.95
N LEU A 556 2.78 -12.03 -8.92
CA LEU A 556 1.64 -12.36 -9.76
C LEU A 556 1.97 -13.44 -10.81
N LEU A 557 3.17 -13.41 -11.42
CA LEU A 557 3.57 -14.34 -12.48
C LEU A 557 3.54 -15.83 -12.05
N PRO A 558 4.10 -16.25 -10.90
CA PRO A 558 4.03 -17.64 -10.45
C PRO A 558 2.60 -18.12 -10.13
N GLY A 559 1.75 -17.24 -9.59
CA GLY A 559 0.33 -17.54 -9.35
C GLY A 559 -0.43 -17.79 -10.67
N LEU A 560 -0.25 -16.90 -11.66
CA LEU A 560 -0.81 -17.06 -13.01
C LEU A 560 -0.29 -18.32 -13.71
N ALA A 561 1.02 -18.58 -13.65
CA ALA A 561 1.62 -19.78 -14.23
C ALA A 561 1.05 -21.07 -13.61
N TYR A 562 0.88 -21.09 -12.28
CA TYR A 562 0.20 -22.20 -11.60
C TYR A 562 -1.25 -22.37 -12.07
N LEU A 563 -2.01 -21.28 -12.18
CA LEU A 563 -3.41 -21.33 -12.63
C LEU A 563 -3.53 -21.87 -14.06
N ILE A 564 -2.68 -21.41 -14.98
CA ILE A 564 -2.60 -21.89 -16.36
C ILE A 564 -2.29 -23.40 -16.40
N LEU A 565 -1.30 -23.86 -15.64
CA LEU A 565 -0.96 -25.28 -15.53
C LEU A 565 -2.14 -26.12 -15.00
N ALA A 566 -2.85 -25.62 -13.97
CA ALA A 566 -4.00 -26.29 -13.39
C ALA A 566 -5.19 -26.37 -14.36
N VAL A 567 -5.49 -25.29 -15.09
CA VAL A 567 -6.53 -25.27 -16.13
C VAL A 567 -6.24 -26.28 -17.23
N LEU A 568 -4.98 -26.43 -17.64
CA LEU A 568 -4.54 -27.44 -18.62
C LEU A 568 -4.46 -28.87 -18.06
N GLY A 569 -4.82 -29.11 -16.79
CA GLY A 569 -4.72 -30.42 -16.14
C GLY A 569 -3.29 -30.89 -15.86
N ILE A 570 -2.31 -29.98 -15.95
CA ILE A 570 -0.88 -30.29 -15.85
C ILE A 570 -0.46 -30.26 -14.38
N LYS A 571 -0.25 -31.44 -13.77
CA LYS A 571 0.30 -31.55 -12.41
C LYS A 571 1.63 -30.79 -12.27
N LEU A 572 1.72 -29.89 -11.29
CA LEU A 572 2.96 -29.23 -10.90
C LEU A 572 3.91 -30.26 -10.29
N THR A 573 5.08 -30.44 -10.89
CA THR A 573 6.19 -31.21 -10.32
C THR A 573 7.29 -30.24 -9.87
N TRP A 574 8.22 -30.66 -9.00
CA TRP A 574 9.30 -29.80 -8.54
C TRP A 574 10.09 -29.17 -9.71
N ARG A 575 10.33 -29.92 -10.80
CA ARG A 575 10.97 -29.40 -12.02
C ARG A 575 10.17 -28.28 -12.68
N LYS A 576 8.83 -28.35 -12.67
CA LYS A 576 7.96 -27.29 -13.22
C LYS A 576 7.89 -26.08 -12.29
N ALA A 577 7.86 -26.29 -10.98
CA ALA A 577 7.98 -25.21 -10.00
C ALA A 577 9.32 -24.46 -10.18
N ALA A 578 10.43 -25.21 -10.29
CA ALA A 578 11.75 -24.65 -10.57
C ALA A 578 11.82 -23.90 -11.92
N MET A 579 11.16 -24.39 -12.98
CA MET A 579 11.06 -23.66 -14.26
C MET A 579 10.21 -22.38 -14.15
N VAL A 580 9.13 -22.37 -13.36
CA VAL A 580 8.32 -21.17 -13.13
C VAL A 580 9.12 -20.14 -12.33
N VAL A 581 9.73 -20.54 -11.21
CA VAL A 581 10.57 -19.67 -10.37
C VAL A 581 11.78 -19.17 -11.16
N GLY A 582 12.51 -20.05 -11.84
CA GLY A 582 13.66 -19.69 -12.66
C GLY A 582 13.30 -18.83 -13.87
N GLY A 583 12.13 -19.03 -14.49
CA GLY A 583 11.62 -18.19 -15.55
C GLY A 583 11.24 -16.78 -15.07
N THR A 584 10.59 -16.68 -13.90
CA THR A 584 10.31 -15.38 -13.26
C THR A 584 11.60 -14.67 -12.85
N ALA A 585 12.56 -15.37 -12.24
CA ALA A 585 13.86 -14.81 -11.89
C ALA A 585 14.65 -14.34 -13.12
N LEU A 586 14.69 -15.15 -14.18
CA LEU A 586 15.34 -14.78 -15.45
C LEU A 586 14.68 -13.55 -16.08
N PHE A 587 13.35 -13.45 -16.07
CA PHE A 587 12.62 -12.28 -16.55
C PHE A 587 13.02 -11.00 -15.81
N LEU A 588 13.13 -11.06 -14.48
CA LEU A 588 13.56 -9.92 -13.64
C LEU A 588 15.03 -9.56 -13.87
N VAL A 589 15.92 -10.56 -13.97
CA VAL A 589 17.34 -10.34 -14.29
C VAL A 589 17.49 -9.71 -15.67
N VAL A 590 16.74 -10.17 -16.68
CA VAL A 590 16.78 -9.59 -18.03
C VAL A 590 16.28 -8.15 -18.04
N ILE A 591 15.13 -7.84 -17.42
CA ILE A 591 14.65 -6.45 -17.36
C ILE A 591 15.60 -5.56 -16.56
N GLY A 592 16.14 -6.05 -15.44
CA GLY A 592 17.07 -5.27 -14.62
C GLY A 592 18.41 -5.04 -15.28
N PHE A 593 18.91 -6.00 -16.04
CA PHE A 593 20.09 -5.83 -16.87
C PHE A 593 19.84 -4.84 -18.02
N LEU A 594 18.70 -4.95 -18.72
CA LEU A 594 18.31 -4.00 -19.78
C LEU A 594 18.13 -2.57 -19.25
N ASP A 595 17.64 -2.41 -18.02
CA ASP A 595 17.51 -1.12 -17.36
C ASP A 595 18.86 -0.59 -16.82
N TRP A 596 19.76 -1.47 -16.35
CA TRP A 596 21.13 -1.13 -15.96
C TRP A 596 22.01 -0.71 -17.16
N LEU A 597 21.75 -1.22 -18.37
CA LEU A 597 22.40 -0.76 -19.60
C LEU A 597 22.05 0.68 -19.99
N ARG A 598 21.04 1.31 -19.37
CA ARG A 598 20.72 2.72 -19.57
C ARG A 598 21.79 3.62 -18.92
N PRO A 599 22.02 4.85 -19.43
CA PRO A 599 22.84 5.86 -18.77
C PRO A 599 22.48 6.00 -17.28
N PRO A 600 23.47 6.17 -16.37
CA PRO A 600 23.25 6.14 -14.92
C PRO A 600 22.05 6.96 -14.43
N ASP A 601 21.89 8.17 -14.96
CA ASP A 601 20.85 9.15 -14.59
C ASP A 601 19.44 8.77 -15.06
N SER A 602 19.33 7.73 -15.89
CA SER A 602 18.08 7.22 -16.48
C SER A 602 17.76 5.77 -16.08
N ARG A 603 18.58 5.17 -15.20
CA ARG A 603 18.32 3.85 -14.61
C ARG A 603 17.17 3.96 -13.62
N SER A 604 16.22 3.02 -13.69
CA SER A 604 15.20 2.92 -12.64
C SER A 604 15.81 2.35 -11.34
N HIS A 605 15.00 2.20 -10.29
CA HIS A 605 15.40 1.49 -9.08
C HIS A 605 15.92 0.07 -9.37
N LEU A 606 15.47 -0.56 -10.45
CA LEU A 606 15.91 -1.90 -10.83
C LEU A 606 17.34 -1.91 -11.37
N GLY A 607 17.67 -1.01 -12.30
CA GLY A 607 19.04 -0.82 -12.78
C GLY A 607 19.99 -0.33 -11.68
N ARG A 608 19.52 0.54 -10.77
CA ARG A 608 20.29 0.93 -9.56
C ARG A 608 20.53 -0.24 -8.62
N PHE A 609 19.53 -1.10 -8.37
CA PHE A 609 19.72 -2.32 -7.55
C PHE A 609 20.72 -3.29 -8.18
N VAL A 610 20.72 -3.46 -9.51
CA VAL A 610 21.75 -4.25 -10.21
C VAL A 610 23.14 -3.66 -10.01
N GLN A 611 23.29 -2.34 -10.05
CA GLN A 611 24.54 -1.66 -9.72
C GLN A 611 24.97 -1.96 -8.27
N THR A 612 24.11 -1.74 -7.27
CA THR A 612 24.43 -2.03 -5.86
C THR A 612 24.73 -3.51 -5.60
N ALA A 613 24.16 -4.43 -6.39
CA ALA A 613 24.49 -5.85 -6.32
C ALA A 613 25.87 -6.19 -6.88
N ILE A 614 26.32 -5.48 -7.92
CA ILE A 614 27.70 -5.55 -8.44
C ILE A 614 28.67 -4.96 -7.40
N ASP A 615 28.28 -3.86 -6.75
CA ASP A 615 29.08 -3.15 -5.75
C ASP A 615 29.10 -3.86 -4.36
N GLY A 616 28.41 -5.00 -4.23
CA GLY A 616 28.40 -5.85 -3.02
C GLY A 616 27.31 -5.54 -1.98
N GLY A 617 26.63 -4.38 -2.06
CA GLY A 617 25.65 -3.92 -1.07
C GLY A 617 24.26 -4.59 -1.11
N ALA A 618 24.03 -5.58 -2.00
CA ALA A 618 22.73 -6.25 -2.10
C ALA A 618 22.31 -6.98 -0.81
N THR A 619 23.26 -7.50 -0.03
CA THR A 619 22.97 -8.20 1.23
C THR A 619 22.32 -7.28 2.25
N ASP A 620 22.83 -6.05 2.38
CA ASP A 620 22.34 -5.07 3.34
C ASP A 620 20.93 -4.57 2.95
N ILE A 621 20.68 -4.38 1.66
CA ILE A 621 19.32 -4.10 1.14
C ILE A 621 18.34 -5.21 1.53
N VAL A 622 18.70 -6.48 1.32
CA VAL A 622 17.83 -7.62 1.64
C VAL A 622 17.60 -7.75 3.15
N MET A 623 18.65 -7.58 3.96
CA MET A 623 18.56 -7.64 5.43
C MET A 623 17.70 -6.50 5.99
N ARG A 624 17.90 -5.26 5.50
CA ARG A 624 17.09 -4.08 5.83
C ARG A 624 15.60 -4.32 5.52
N LYS A 625 15.27 -4.82 4.32
CA LYS A 625 13.88 -5.15 3.93
C LYS A 625 13.27 -6.27 4.80
N ALA A 626 14.06 -7.28 5.16
CA ALA A 626 13.61 -8.35 6.05
C ALA A 626 13.33 -7.83 7.47
N GLN A 627 14.20 -6.97 8.01
CA GLN A 627 14.05 -6.34 9.32
C GLN A 627 12.83 -5.40 9.35
N GLN A 628 12.57 -4.64 8.28
CA GLN A 628 11.40 -3.80 8.14
C GLN A 628 10.09 -4.61 8.10
N ASN A 629 10.02 -5.70 7.33
CA ASN A 629 8.86 -6.58 7.34
C ASN A 629 8.64 -7.23 8.73
N PHE A 630 9.73 -7.60 9.43
CA PHE A 630 9.66 -8.16 10.76
C PHE A 630 9.15 -7.15 11.81
N SER A 631 9.64 -5.91 11.79
CA SER A 631 9.17 -4.86 12.71
C SER A 631 7.71 -4.48 12.46
N ILE A 632 7.27 -4.40 11.19
CA ILE A 632 5.85 -4.22 10.84
C ILE A 632 5.01 -5.40 11.34
N LEU A 633 5.52 -6.63 11.22
CA LEU A 633 4.79 -7.83 11.65
C LEU A 633 4.62 -7.90 13.17
N THR A 634 5.65 -7.54 13.95
CA THR A 634 5.64 -7.58 15.42
C THR A 634 5.10 -6.30 16.07
N GLY A 635 5.03 -5.18 15.35
CA GLY A 635 4.57 -3.89 15.85
C GLY A 635 3.09 -3.81 16.25
N SER A 636 2.28 -4.80 15.89
CA SER A 636 0.88 -4.89 16.34
C SER A 636 0.46 -6.33 16.64
N SER A 637 -0.41 -6.51 17.63
CA SER A 637 -1.08 -7.79 17.87
C SER A 637 -2.01 -8.20 16.72
N LEU A 638 -2.51 -7.25 15.93
CA LEU A 638 -3.36 -7.50 14.77
C LEU A 638 -2.57 -7.97 13.54
N THR A 639 -1.34 -7.50 13.33
CA THR A 639 -0.49 -7.94 12.21
C THR A 639 -0.05 -9.39 12.35
N LEU A 640 0.07 -9.91 13.59
CA LEU A 640 0.30 -11.34 13.85
C LEU A 640 -0.83 -12.26 13.34
N LEU A 641 -2.03 -11.73 13.05
CA LEU A 641 -3.10 -12.50 12.40
C LEU A 641 -2.78 -12.83 10.93
N VAL A 642 -1.84 -12.12 10.29
CA VAL A 642 -1.44 -12.35 8.89
C VAL A 642 -0.79 -13.72 8.68
N PRO A 643 0.32 -14.08 9.36
CA PRO A 643 0.92 -15.41 9.22
C PRO A 643 -0.02 -16.51 9.70
N VAL A 644 -0.82 -16.28 10.76
CA VAL A 644 -1.84 -17.23 11.22
C VAL A 644 -2.89 -17.49 10.13
N GLY A 645 -3.38 -16.43 9.48
CA GLY A 645 -4.34 -16.51 8.38
C GLY A 645 -3.76 -17.22 7.14
N LEU A 646 -2.50 -16.94 6.78
CA LEU A 646 -1.79 -17.64 5.71
C LEU A 646 -1.63 -19.14 6.02
N VAL A 647 -1.15 -19.49 7.21
CA VAL A 647 -1.01 -20.90 7.65
C VAL A 647 -2.36 -21.62 7.69
N PHE A 648 -3.42 -20.94 8.13
CA PHE A 648 -4.79 -21.47 8.11
C PHE A 648 -5.29 -21.71 6.68
N MET A 649 -5.02 -20.79 5.75
CA MET A 649 -5.35 -20.95 4.33
C MET A 649 -4.55 -22.09 3.67
N VAL A 650 -3.25 -22.20 3.96
CA VAL A 650 -2.40 -23.35 3.56
C VAL A 650 -3.02 -24.65 4.08
N TYR A 651 -3.38 -24.72 5.37
CA TYR A 651 -3.98 -25.92 5.99
C TYR A 651 -5.28 -26.34 5.30
N ILE A 652 -6.20 -25.39 5.04
CA ILE A 652 -7.47 -25.66 4.35
C ILE A 652 -7.22 -26.16 2.91
N LEU A 653 -6.36 -25.47 2.15
CA LEU A 653 -6.14 -25.80 0.74
C LEU A 653 -5.29 -27.07 0.55
N ALA A 654 -4.36 -27.36 1.45
CA ALA A 654 -3.49 -28.54 1.39
C ALA A 654 -4.17 -29.83 1.89
N ARG A 655 -5.13 -29.77 2.83
CA ARG A 655 -5.84 -30.94 3.35
C ARG A 655 -7.30 -30.98 2.88
N PRO A 656 -7.64 -31.76 1.81
CA PRO A 656 -9.01 -31.93 1.31
C PRO A 656 -10.00 -32.40 2.38
N THR A 657 -9.51 -33.19 3.34
CA THR A 657 -10.28 -33.79 4.45
C THR A 657 -10.45 -32.86 5.65
N SER A 658 -9.84 -31.66 5.65
CA SER A 658 -10.05 -30.65 6.68
C SER A 658 -11.52 -30.22 6.74
N TRP A 659 -11.97 -29.69 7.89
CA TRP A 659 -13.33 -29.18 8.01
C TRP A 659 -13.60 -28.01 7.07
N GLY A 660 -12.67 -27.05 6.96
CA GLY A 660 -12.79 -25.92 6.04
C GLY A 660 -12.88 -26.36 4.58
N SER A 661 -12.08 -27.35 4.17
CA SER A 661 -12.19 -27.93 2.82
C SER A 661 -13.52 -28.68 2.62
N ARG A 662 -13.98 -29.48 3.59
CA ARG A 662 -15.30 -30.14 3.54
C ARG A 662 -16.47 -29.16 3.45
N ALA A 663 -16.34 -27.99 4.07
CA ALA A 663 -17.33 -26.91 3.95
C ALA A 663 -17.37 -26.38 2.51
N LEU A 664 -16.21 -26.07 1.92
CA LEU A 664 -16.06 -25.58 0.54
C LEU A 664 -16.20 -26.67 -0.54
N GLN A 665 -16.31 -27.95 -0.17
CA GLN A 665 -16.22 -29.07 -1.11
C GLN A 665 -17.30 -29.02 -2.19
N ARG A 666 -18.54 -28.65 -1.85
CA ARG A 666 -19.63 -28.47 -2.83
C ARG A 666 -19.38 -27.32 -3.79
N SER A 667 -18.73 -26.26 -3.32
CA SER A 667 -18.27 -25.16 -4.17
C SER A 667 -17.23 -25.65 -5.17
N TYR A 668 -16.30 -26.51 -4.74
CA TYR A 668 -15.28 -27.12 -5.61
C TYR A 668 -15.85 -28.16 -6.58
N GLU A 669 -16.84 -28.94 -6.18
CA GLU A 669 -17.57 -29.88 -7.08
C GLU A 669 -18.31 -29.10 -8.17
N ARG A 670 -18.97 -28.00 -7.82
CA ARG A 670 -19.64 -27.12 -8.79
C ARG A 670 -18.69 -26.28 -9.62
N ALA A 671 -17.55 -25.84 -9.08
CA ALA A 671 -16.54 -25.01 -9.74
C ALA A 671 -15.12 -25.58 -9.50
N PRO A 672 -14.69 -26.58 -10.30
CA PRO A 672 -13.41 -27.29 -10.08
C PRO A 672 -12.18 -26.39 -10.07
N LEU A 673 -12.21 -25.25 -10.78
CA LEU A 673 -11.10 -24.30 -10.88
C LEU A 673 -11.02 -23.32 -9.70
N LEU A 674 -12.01 -23.30 -8.79
CA LEU A 674 -11.98 -22.43 -7.61
C LEU A 674 -10.82 -22.79 -6.66
N ARG A 675 -10.60 -24.08 -6.38
CA ARG A 675 -9.49 -24.51 -5.49
C ARG A 675 -8.11 -24.21 -6.09
N PRO A 676 -7.81 -24.53 -7.37
CA PRO A 676 -6.60 -24.03 -8.04
C PRO A 676 -6.47 -22.51 -8.02
N GLY A 677 -7.57 -21.78 -8.22
CA GLY A 677 -7.61 -20.32 -8.10
C GLY A 677 -7.14 -19.79 -6.75
N LEU A 678 -7.61 -20.38 -5.66
CA LEU A 678 -7.19 -20.00 -4.31
C LEU A 678 -5.75 -20.40 -3.99
N ILE A 679 -5.22 -21.46 -4.62
CA ILE A 679 -3.80 -21.81 -4.51
C ILE A 679 -2.94 -20.82 -5.32
N ALA A 680 -3.37 -20.40 -6.52
CA ALA A 680 -2.72 -19.35 -7.29
C ALA A 680 -2.64 -18.03 -6.49
N LEU A 681 -3.76 -17.64 -5.87
CA LEU A 681 -3.80 -16.48 -4.98
C LEU A 681 -2.87 -16.64 -3.79
N LEU A 682 -2.91 -17.76 -3.07
CA LEU A 682 -2.00 -18.04 -1.95
C LEU A 682 -0.52 -17.94 -2.36
N ILE A 683 -0.13 -18.46 -3.52
CA ILE A 683 1.24 -18.32 -4.06
C ILE A 683 1.59 -16.84 -4.22
N THR A 684 0.72 -16.05 -4.87
CA THR A 684 0.92 -14.62 -5.07
C THR A 684 1.00 -13.85 -3.75
N LEU A 685 0.17 -14.17 -2.75
CA LEU A 685 0.20 -13.50 -1.45
C LEU A 685 1.45 -13.85 -0.63
N VAL A 686 1.95 -15.08 -0.69
CA VAL A 686 3.17 -15.50 0.01
C VAL A 686 4.41 -14.85 -0.62
N ILE A 687 4.49 -14.80 -1.95
CA ILE A 687 5.61 -14.14 -2.64
C ILE A 687 5.53 -12.62 -2.45
N GLY A 688 4.34 -12.02 -2.60
CA GLY A 688 4.14 -10.59 -2.35
C GLY A 688 4.47 -10.18 -0.92
N PHE A 689 4.12 -11.00 0.06
CA PHE A 689 4.51 -10.83 1.46
C PHE A 689 6.04 -10.81 1.66
N ALA A 690 6.78 -11.68 0.96
CA ALA A 690 8.22 -11.81 1.11
C ALA A 690 9.03 -10.76 0.33
N MET A 691 8.51 -10.26 -0.80
CA MET A 691 9.28 -9.43 -1.74
C MET A 691 9.08 -7.91 -1.58
N ASN A 692 8.08 -7.47 -0.83
CA ASN A 692 7.73 -6.05 -0.69
C ASN A 692 8.06 -5.50 0.69
N ASP A 693 8.42 -4.21 0.76
CA ASP A 693 8.98 -3.55 1.97
C ASP A 693 7.97 -3.40 3.12
N SER A 694 6.68 -3.47 2.80
CA SER A 694 5.58 -3.61 3.76
C SER A 694 4.65 -4.76 3.35
N GLY A 695 5.24 -5.87 2.91
CA GLY A 695 4.55 -7.05 2.40
C GLY A 695 3.56 -7.68 3.37
N THR A 696 3.72 -7.47 4.68
CA THR A 696 2.74 -7.84 5.73
C THR A 696 1.32 -7.32 5.45
N ALA A 697 1.17 -6.18 4.78
CA ALA A 697 -0.15 -5.65 4.42
C ALA A 697 -0.85 -6.45 3.30
N ILE A 698 -0.11 -7.09 2.39
CA ILE A 698 -0.65 -7.68 1.16
C ILE A 698 -1.68 -8.81 1.44
N PRO A 699 -1.40 -9.82 2.29
CA PRO A 699 -2.40 -10.86 2.58
C PRO A 699 -3.59 -10.33 3.37
N ALA A 700 -3.37 -9.36 4.28
CA ALA A 700 -4.44 -8.75 5.07
C ALA A 700 -5.45 -8.02 4.17
N VAL A 701 -4.95 -7.19 3.26
CA VAL A 701 -5.75 -6.43 2.29
C VAL A 701 -6.44 -7.37 1.31
N SER A 702 -5.73 -8.35 0.75
CA SER A 702 -6.32 -9.36 -0.14
C SER A 702 -7.50 -10.09 0.51
N ALA A 703 -7.40 -10.43 1.80
CA ALA A 703 -8.46 -11.11 2.53
C ALA A 703 -9.78 -10.30 2.62
N THR A 704 -9.71 -8.96 2.57
CA THR A 704 -10.90 -8.08 2.56
C THR A 704 -11.76 -8.27 1.31
N LEU A 705 -11.13 -8.58 0.17
CA LEU A 705 -11.81 -8.81 -1.12
C LEU A 705 -12.04 -10.30 -1.38
N ALA A 706 -11.01 -11.13 -1.19
CA ALA A 706 -11.03 -12.54 -1.56
C ALA A 706 -12.05 -13.36 -0.75
N ILE A 707 -12.03 -13.23 0.57
CA ILE A 707 -12.81 -14.10 1.45
C ILE A 707 -14.32 -13.84 1.31
N PRO A 708 -14.83 -12.59 1.29
CA PRO A 708 -16.25 -12.35 1.06
C PRO A 708 -16.72 -12.83 -0.32
N LEU A 709 -15.91 -12.70 -1.37
CA LEU A 709 -16.24 -13.25 -2.70
C LEU A 709 -16.32 -14.79 -2.70
N VAL A 710 -15.38 -15.47 -2.03
CA VAL A 710 -15.40 -16.95 -1.87
C VAL A 710 -16.59 -17.41 -1.03
N ILE A 711 -16.95 -16.67 0.02
CA ILE A 711 -18.16 -16.91 0.82
C ILE A 711 -19.40 -16.77 -0.06
N ALA A 712 -19.52 -15.69 -0.84
CA ALA A 712 -20.68 -15.45 -1.70
C ALA A 712 -20.89 -16.58 -2.73
N VAL A 713 -19.82 -17.02 -3.41
CA VAL A 713 -19.83 -18.17 -4.33
C VAL A 713 -20.25 -19.46 -3.61
N SER A 714 -19.69 -19.71 -2.42
CA SER A 714 -19.93 -20.95 -1.67
C SER A 714 -21.34 -21.03 -1.09
N VAL A 715 -21.88 -19.90 -0.63
CA VAL A 715 -23.25 -19.80 -0.14
C VAL A 715 -24.25 -19.94 -1.30
N GLN A 716 -23.95 -19.39 -2.48
CA GLN A 716 -24.79 -19.60 -3.67
C GLN A 716 -24.81 -21.06 -4.12
N ALA A 717 -23.66 -21.76 -4.05
CA ALA A 717 -23.60 -23.20 -4.29
C ALA A 717 -24.56 -23.99 -3.38
N LEU A 718 -24.58 -23.66 -2.08
CA LEU A 718 -25.51 -24.25 -1.11
C LEU A 718 -26.98 -23.88 -1.37
N GLU A 719 -27.27 -22.63 -1.74
CA GLU A 719 -28.64 -22.17 -2.04
C GLU A 719 -29.29 -22.98 -3.18
N ASP A 720 -28.60 -23.22 -4.30
CA ASP A 720 -29.25 -23.94 -5.40
C ASP A 720 -29.34 -25.46 -5.16
N ASP A 721 -28.48 -26.05 -4.32
CA ASP A 721 -28.63 -27.44 -3.87
C ASP A 721 -29.95 -27.61 -3.10
N GLU A 722 -30.20 -26.74 -2.12
CA GLU A 722 -31.42 -26.73 -1.31
C GLU A 722 -32.68 -26.39 -2.16
N ARG A 723 -32.54 -25.64 -3.27
CA ARG A 723 -33.61 -25.46 -4.27
C ARG A 723 -33.81 -26.71 -5.14
N GLY A 724 -32.74 -27.43 -5.45
CA GLY A 724 -32.76 -28.66 -6.25
C GLY A 724 -33.48 -29.79 -5.54
N THR A 725 -33.13 -30.06 -4.27
CA THR A 725 -33.81 -31.06 -3.42
C THR A 725 -35.29 -30.74 -3.22
N ARG A 726 -35.64 -29.46 -3.05
CA ARG A 726 -37.04 -29.03 -2.93
C ARG A 726 -37.85 -29.17 -4.22
N ARG A 727 -37.22 -29.10 -5.40
CA ARG A 727 -37.86 -29.41 -6.70
C ARG A 727 -38.03 -30.92 -6.91
N SER A 728 -37.09 -31.76 -6.46
CA SER A 728 -37.23 -33.21 -6.56
C SER A 728 -38.30 -33.74 -5.59
N SER A 729 -38.33 -33.28 -4.32
CA SER A 729 -39.36 -33.71 -3.36
C SER A 729 -40.78 -33.32 -3.79
N ARG A 730 -40.98 -32.09 -4.32
CA ARG A 730 -42.27 -31.66 -4.91
C ARG A 730 -42.68 -32.42 -6.17
N ARG A 731 -41.74 -33.01 -6.92
CA ARG A 731 -42.06 -33.91 -8.04
C ARG A 731 -42.34 -35.34 -7.58
N GLY A 732 -41.64 -35.83 -6.56
CA GLY A 732 -41.88 -37.13 -5.94
C GLY A 732 -43.26 -37.22 -5.30
N GLY A 733 -43.65 -36.23 -4.50
CA GLY A 733 -44.98 -36.13 -3.87
C GLY A 733 -46.15 -35.83 -4.80
N ARG A 734 -45.96 -35.92 -6.13
CA ARG A 734 -47.02 -35.72 -7.14
C ARG A 734 -47.24 -36.93 -8.07
N ARG A 735 -46.63 -38.08 -7.77
CA ARG A 735 -46.95 -39.36 -8.43
C ARG A 735 -47.99 -40.14 -7.63
N SER A 736 -49.25 -39.97 -8.06
CA SER A 736 -50.46 -40.79 -7.83
C SER A 736 -50.93 -41.06 -6.38
N PRO A 737 -52.20 -40.76 -6.05
CA PRO A 737 -52.87 -41.40 -4.92
C PRO A 737 -53.17 -42.87 -5.28
N VAL A 738 -52.93 -43.78 -4.36
CA VAL A 738 -53.42 -45.18 -4.48
C VAL A 738 -54.91 -45.18 -4.16
N SER A 739 -55.72 -45.64 -5.12
CA SER A 739 -57.16 -45.80 -4.92
C SER A 739 -57.44 -47.11 -4.17
N PRO A 740 -58.26 -47.13 -3.10
CA PRO A 740 -58.58 -48.36 -2.37
C PRO A 740 -59.73 -49.12 -3.03
N GLY A 741 -59.57 -50.43 -3.29
CA GLY A 741 -60.68 -51.27 -3.74
C GLY A 741 -60.34 -52.71 -4.15
N ALA A 742 -61.05 -53.66 -3.53
CA ALA A 742 -61.24 -55.08 -3.88
C ALA A 742 -60.11 -56.11 -3.54
N PRO A 743 -60.46 -57.39 -3.29
CA PRO A 743 -59.69 -58.25 -2.37
C PRO A 743 -59.04 -59.51 -3.02
N ALA A 744 -58.48 -60.36 -2.16
CA ALA A 744 -57.57 -61.46 -2.48
C ALA A 744 -58.16 -62.67 -3.22
N ALA A 745 -57.27 -63.38 -3.95
CA ALA A 745 -57.41 -64.77 -4.34
C ALA A 745 -56.03 -65.47 -4.25
N ALA A 746 -56.00 -66.74 -3.87
CA ALA A 746 -54.79 -67.51 -3.57
C ALA A 746 -54.50 -68.58 -4.63
N VAL A 747 -53.22 -68.88 -4.89
CA VAL A 747 -52.75 -70.17 -5.47
C VAL A 747 -51.38 -70.51 -4.86
N ALA A 748 -51.16 -71.79 -4.53
CA ALA A 748 -49.89 -72.33 -4.02
C ALA A 748 -49.38 -73.48 -4.90
N VAL A 749 -48.07 -73.52 -5.17
CA VAL A 749 -47.29 -74.66 -5.72
C VAL A 749 -45.84 -74.44 -5.22
N ALA A 750 -45.36 -75.16 -4.21
CA ALA A 750 -44.69 -76.48 -4.24
C ALA A 750 -43.28 -76.48 -4.87
N THR A 751 -42.29 -76.89 -4.08
CA THR A 751 -40.90 -77.24 -4.48
C THR A 751 -40.84 -78.66 -5.07
N PRO A 752 -39.72 -79.04 -5.70
CA PRO A 752 -38.86 -80.03 -5.04
C PRO A 752 -37.34 -79.84 -5.26
N ALA A 753 -36.55 -80.54 -4.44
CA ALA A 753 -35.12 -80.83 -4.65
C ALA A 753 -34.94 -82.29 -5.09
N PRO A 754 -33.71 -82.72 -5.46
CA PRO A 754 -33.17 -83.93 -4.81
C PRO A 754 -31.62 -83.96 -4.57
N GLU A 755 -31.23 -84.56 -3.43
CA GLU A 755 -30.25 -85.68 -3.23
C GLU A 755 -28.77 -85.61 -3.69
N ALA A 756 -27.80 -86.35 -3.09
CA ALA A 756 -27.62 -87.01 -1.77
C ALA A 756 -26.18 -87.60 -1.61
N ALA A 757 -25.83 -88.07 -0.39
CA ALA A 757 -24.64 -88.88 0.02
C ALA A 757 -23.24 -88.23 -0.05
N GLY A 758 -22.23 -88.57 0.80
CA GLY A 758 -22.10 -89.58 1.86
C GLY A 758 -20.83 -89.35 2.75
N PRO A 759 -20.55 -90.16 3.79
CA PRO A 759 -19.98 -89.68 5.07
C PRO A 759 -18.58 -90.22 5.46
N VAL A 760 -17.99 -89.78 6.61
CA VAL A 760 -17.31 -90.62 7.63
C VAL A 760 -17.16 -89.89 9.00
N ALA A 761 -17.61 -90.57 10.07
CA ALA A 761 -17.23 -90.61 11.51
C ALA A 761 -16.83 -89.38 12.37
N ALA A 762 -17.40 -89.37 13.59
CA ALA A 762 -16.97 -88.66 14.82
C ALA A 762 -16.38 -89.72 15.83
N PRO A 763 -16.40 -89.67 17.20
CA PRO A 763 -17.15 -88.81 18.15
C PRO A 763 -16.46 -88.45 19.52
N VAL A 764 -17.24 -87.92 20.49
CA VAL A 764 -17.05 -87.94 21.99
C VAL A 764 -16.07 -86.90 22.60
N ASP A 765 -16.35 -86.09 23.65
CA ASP A 765 -17.55 -85.94 24.53
C ASP A 765 -17.78 -84.53 25.15
N GLN A 766 -19.03 -84.31 25.62
CA GLN A 766 -19.57 -83.62 26.83
C GLN A 766 -18.70 -82.72 27.75
N ALA A 767 -19.19 -81.72 28.50
CA ALA A 767 -20.52 -81.05 28.63
C ALA A 767 -20.45 -79.71 29.46
N ASP A 768 -21.50 -78.89 29.38
CA ASP A 768 -21.84 -77.69 30.21
C ASP A 768 -22.06 -78.01 31.73
N PRO A 769 -22.07 -77.06 32.73
CA PRO A 769 -22.80 -75.77 32.74
C PRO A 769 -22.26 -74.58 33.64
N PRO A 770 -22.98 -73.42 33.73
CA PRO A 770 -22.76 -72.31 34.71
C PRO A 770 -23.85 -72.30 35.84
N PRO A 771 -24.11 -71.26 36.72
CA PRO A 771 -23.46 -69.96 37.07
C PRO A 771 -23.40 -69.60 38.62
N TYR A 772 -22.98 -68.35 38.98
CA TYR A 772 -23.30 -67.51 40.18
C TYR A 772 -22.62 -67.69 41.60
N ALA A 773 -22.52 -66.52 42.31
CA ALA A 773 -22.60 -66.26 43.78
C ALA A 773 -21.37 -65.93 44.72
N THR A 774 -21.20 -64.62 44.99
CA THR A 774 -20.99 -63.87 46.27
C THR A 774 -20.40 -64.45 47.60
N ARG A 775 -19.53 -63.64 48.24
CA ARG A 775 -19.37 -63.29 49.70
C ARG A 775 -18.20 -62.26 49.84
N ALA A 776 -17.86 -61.55 50.93
CA ALA A 776 -18.53 -60.85 52.06
C ALA A 776 -17.45 -59.89 52.68
N GLN A 777 -17.61 -58.60 53.07
CA GLN A 777 -18.53 -57.83 53.94
C GLN A 777 -18.01 -57.58 55.40
N ARG A 778 -17.57 -56.32 55.71
CA ARG A 778 -17.63 -55.58 57.01
C ARG A 778 -17.08 -54.14 56.79
N ARG A 779 -17.86 -53.04 56.74
CA ARG A 779 -18.63 -52.25 57.75
C ARG A 779 -17.81 -51.37 58.72
N GLN A 780 -17.95 -50.03 58.55
CA GLN A 780 -18.16 -48.95 59.56
C GLN A 780 -17.05 -48.73 60.62
N GLN A 781 -16.84 -47.54 61.24
CA GLN A 781 -17.55 -46.24 61.31
C GLN A 781 -16.55 -45.16 61.82
N GLY A 782 -16.83 -43.85 61.71
CA GLY A 782 -16.04 -42.81 62.40
C GLY A 782 -16.20 -41.39 61.87
N GLU A 783 -16.84 -40.51 62.63
CA GLU A 783 -17.17 -39.12 62.25
C GLU A 783 -16.21 -38.05 62.81
N ALA A 784 -16.05 -36.98 62.04
CA ALA A 784 -16.11 -35.55 62.40
C ALA A 784 -15.31 -34.88 63.56
N THR A 785 -14.94 -33.64 63.22
CA THR A 785 -14.92 -32.39 64.05
C THR A 785 -13.70 -31.94 64.89
N ARG A 786 -13.25 -30.72 64.53
CA ARG A 786 -12.78 -29.56 65.34
C ARG A 786 -11.43 -29.60 66.10
N GLY A 787 -10.67 -28.50 65.93
CA GLY A 787 -9.50 -28.10 66.74
C GLY A 787 -8.38 -27.52 65.87
N SER A 788 -8.34 -26.22 65.52
CA SER A 788 -8.08 -25.02 66.34
C SER A 788 -6.61 -24.85 66.81
N ARG A 789 -5.99 -23.75 66.34
CA ARG A 789 -4.86 -22.96 66.89
C ARG A 789 -3.38 -23.39 66.69
N ARG A 790 -2.64 -22.42 66.11
CA ARG A 790 -1.28 -21.93 66.48
C ARG A 790 -0.08 -22.89 66.20
N THR A 791 1.14 -22.44 65.86
CA THR A 791 1.73 -21.08 65.77
C THR A 791 2.99 -21.05 64.88
N GLY A 792 3.24 -19.92 64.19
CA GLY A 792 4.58 -19.44 63.81
C GLY A 792 5.24 -20.03 62.55
N ARG A 793 6.27 -19.40 61.95
CA ARG A 793 6.80 -18.01 62.07
C ARG A 793 7.79 -17.74 60.91
N GLY A 794 7.85 -16.51 60.39
CA GLY A 794 8.85 -16.02 59.43
C GLY A 794 8.32 -15.91 57.98
N SER A 795 8.27 -14.75 57.29
CA SER A 795 9.26 -13.70 57.00
C SER A 795 10.34 -14.16 55.99
N SER A 796 10.67 -13.45 54.90
CA SER A 796 10.34 -12.05 54.53
C SER A 796 10.46 -11.78 53.01
N SER A 797 10.01 -10.59 52.62
CA SER A 797 10.00 -9.99 51.28
C SER A 797 11.37 -9.68 50.64
N ARG A 798 11.41 -9.64 49.30
CA ARG A 798 11.76 -8.47 48.43
C ARG A 798 11.77 -8.92 46.95
N ARG A 799 11.01 -8.26 46.07
CA ARG A 799 11.40 -7.13 45.21
C ARG A 799 12.61 -7.39 44.30
N GLY A 800 12.31 -7.43 42.99
CA GLY A 800 13.15 -7.15 41.84
C GLY A 800 12.21 -6.59 40.78
#